data_AF-A0A950EH41-F1
#
_entry.id   AF-A0A950EH41-F1
#
_cell.length_a   1.000
_cell.length_b   1.000
_cell.length_c   1.000
_cell.angle_alpha   90.00
_cell.angle_beta   90.00
_cell.angle_gamma   90.00
#
_symmetry.space_group_name_H-M   'P 1'
#
loop_
_entity.id
_entity.type
_entity.pdbx_description
1 polymer ?
#
loop_
_entity_poly.entity_id
_entity_poly.type
_entity_poly.pdbx_seq_one_letter_code
_entity_poly.pdbx_strand_id
1 'polypeptide(L)'
;GIAALLRGLPGFDVMPPTKIQQISLPELTINYNFKDVPRYDRCTTCHQGIDRLGYETNADGEPMKPVFAAHPHLTDGATTIDPKGKVVPAGLYLDGNGPHPINSFGCTICHGGQGSATDFSYASHEPDDLKQKEEWEAQYHWHEIHHWDEPMLPRRFLESSCLKCHHQVTDVPQATKLQAGYERIVRYGCTGCHTIGGEGAFGPDLTDERQVGPNLAHLGSKASKEWVLKWIKNPHGFRPDTRMPRFYGLTNNASPGDQPKTDAEVHAITHYLFAKSTPPSGFQDPPAKNDPARGKELFLQKGCMACHSHRPYSPDEVQLSDRDNVNRDYKPDAAATYDPSAFPKSVQQYARADYGPNLSNIAAKFASREEGYRWLANWIKAPEAYHPKSLMPNLQLSAQDAADIAAWLLSASGEWPPTDKNWPVKVRVADVNSREVKEAIDELARLYVEKGGITRNGKHVAVPLSEVDAFVAKELSQDEKLMFLGEKTISRLGCFGCHNISGFENAKPIGTPLNGWGTKSPAKLDFVHITEYLEDQAPDDKGGRDGTSPYFKEKLEDHTRIGFLYQKLHRPRSYDYRKTNEDLKTWDDRLRMPQFAWANDPAAVEEVMTFILGLTGEKINSKYLPKTHYTATQTAVAQGAKLLNRYNCTGCHTLEMPRYTIAAGTKLDEALTDFQTNVKVAYNNRATDFLAEFYPGETYDEKKKPELSGDDGKPIVIEGMPIGTFENELTVQLWQPVTIRGFRFHVGDNLTLNASMVEVTPPKGGDFAWLSATYQAEKTGTDFAPLWNRLPPPLLREGKKVQPPWLTAFLNDPAAIRPAVNLRMPRFHFGKTDGLASSETSGLANYFAARDGAEFPYQPIVEREQSYLADKEKQHRDYLGAGWQLMTRGACVQCHAIGQYKPTGGDQVVNGPDLRQVGARFRSGYLTEWLANPRRLLPYTAMPQNVPPHGPPPPGAPKGFEDKPLAMIKAIRDTLLNYVNVVEQQLASDASKGTPAKLSRASSSD
;
A
#
# COMPACT_ATOMS: atom_id res chain seq x y z
N GLY A 1 27.62 55.62 -24.64
CA GLY A 1 28.65 56.38 -23.91
C GLY A 1 29.98 55.65 -23.99
N ILE A 2 31.11 56.36 -23.90
CA ILE A 2 32.49 55.88 -24.13
C ILE A 2 32.82 54.52 -23.47
N ALA A 3 32.18 54.18 -22.34
CA ALA A 3 32.26 52.86 -21.69
C ALA A 3 31.80 51.66 -22.56
N ALA A 4 30.85 51.85 -23.47
CA ALA A 4 30.38 50.80 -24.39
C ALA A 4 31.39 50.55 -25.54
N LEU A 5 32.12 51.59 -25.95
CA LEU A 5 33.17 51.49 -26.98
C LEU A 5 34.41 50.77 -26.42
N LEU A 6 34.77 51.05 -25.16
CA LEU A 6 35.90 50.41 -24.46
C LEU A 6 35.68 48.90 -24.21
N ARG A 7 34.42 48.45 -24.04
CA ARG A 7 34.07 47.02 -23.90
C ARG A 7 34.14 46.22 -25.20
N GLY A 8 34.24 46.88 -26.35
CA GLY A 8 34.35 46.23 -27.68
C GLY A 8 35.79 46.01 -28.14
N LEU A 9 36.80 46.40 -27.35
CA LEU A 9 38.22 46.24 -27.72
C LEU A 9 38.73 44.83 -27.37
N PRO A 10 39.46 44.15 -28.28
CA PRO A 10 40.04 42.84 -28.00
C PRO A 10 40.99 42.90 -26.80
N GLY A 11 40.74 42.09 -25.77
CA GLY A 11 41.58 42.00 -24.56
C GLY A 11 41.07 42.73 -23.31
N PHE A 12 39.94 43.45 -23.38
CA PHE A 12 39.27 44.07 -22.22
C PHE A 12 37.92 43.41 -21.86
N ASP A 13 37.77 42.11 -22.16
CA ASP A 13 36.58 41.33 -21.83
C ASP A 13 36.67 40.80 -20.38
N VAL A 14 36.40 41.69 -19.40
CA VAL A 14 36.54 41.35 -17.97
C VAL A 14 35.25 40.75 -17.37
N MET A 15 34.15 40.66 -18.12
CA MET A 15 33.02 39.76 -17.84
C MET A 15 32.20 39.59 -19.12
N PRO A 16 32.05 38.39 -19.68
CA PRO A 16 31.17 38.20 -20.82
C PRO A 16 29.73 38.56 -20.41
N PRO A 17 28.95 39.27 -21.24
CA PRO A 17 27.52 39.41 -20.99
C PRO A 17 26.93 38.00 -20.88
N THR A 18 26.12 37.75 -19.86
CA THR A 18 25.46 36.47 -19.56
C THR A 18 24.84 35.88 -20.84
N LYS A 19 25.54 34.94 -21.46
CA LYS A 19 25.06 34.25 -22.67
C LYS A 19 23.87 33.41 -22.27
N ILE A 20 22.72 33.63 -22.92
CA ILE A 20 21.54 32.77 -22.76
C ILE A 20 21.95 31.33 -23.07
N GLN A 21 21.78 30.46 -22.08
CA GLN A 21 21.95 29.02 -22.24
C GLN A 21 20.61 28.44 -22.69
N GLN A 22 20.63 27.56 -23.68
CA GLN A 22 19.41 26.97 -24.22
C GLN A 22 19.61 25.51 -24.56
N ILE A 23 18.69 24.67 -24.08
CA ILE A 23 18.55 23.26 -24.45
C ILE A 23 17.36 23.16 -25.41
N SER A 24 17.57 22.50 -26.56
CA SER A 24 16.54 22.28 -27.57
C SER A 24 16.10 20.83 -27.52
N LEU A 25 14.81 20.58 -27.29
CA LEU A 25 14.23 19.26 -27.12
C LEU A 25 13.21 18.99 -28.22
N PRO A 26 13.65 18.71 -29.47
CA PRO A 26 12.75 18.64 -30.62
C PRO A 26 11.72 17.51 -30.56
N GLU A 27 12.00 16.48 -29.76
CA GLU A 27 11.12 15.32 -29.59
C GLU A 27 10.20 15.39 -28.36
N LEU A 28 10.39 16.41 -27.51
CA LEU A 28 9.46 16.75 -26.44
C LEU A 28 8.74 18.01 -26.89
N THR A 29 7.44 17.91 -27.12
CA THR A 29 6.66 19.03 -27.66
C THR A 29 5.72 19.61 -26.62
N ILE A 30 5.43 20.90 -26.74
CA ILE A 30 4.33 21.55 -26.02
C ILE A 30 3.25 21.88 -27.05
N ASN A 31 2.00 21.60 -26.71
CA ASN A 31 0.88 21.97 -27.56
C ASN A 31 0.48 23.43 -27.30
N TYR A 32 0.69 24.31 -28.28
CA TYR A 32 0.09 25.64 -28.28
C TYR A 32 -1.11 25.65 -29.21
N ASN A 33 -2.32 25.58 -28.63
CA ASN A 33 -3.58 25.78 -29.34
C ASN A 33 -3.59 25.11 -30.74
N PHE A 34 -3.55 23.77 -30.74
CA PHE A 34 -3.62 22.91 -31.95
C PHE A 34 -2.31 22.72 -32.72
N LYS A 35 -1.17 23.21 -32.22
CA LYS A 35 0.14 22.93 -32.81
C LYS A 35 1.15 22.47 -31.77
N ASP A 36 1.71 21.29 -31.99
CA ASP A 36 2.86 20.80 -31.22
C ASP A 36 4.11 21.54 -31.70
N VAL A 37 4.79 22.22 -30.77
CA VAL A 37 6.05 22.90 -31.05
C VAL A 37 7.19 22.28 -30.23
N PRO A 38 8.42 22.27 -30.78
CA PRO A 38 9.61 21.90 -30.03
C PRO A 38 9.72 22.66 -28.71
N ARG A 39 10.04 21.96 -27.64
CA ARG A 39 10.28 22.56 -26.33
C ARG A 39 11.70 23.14 -26.29
N TYR A 40 11.80 24.38 -25.82
CA TYR A 40 13.07 25.08 -25.58
C TYR A 40 13.17 25.40 -24.11
N ASP A 41 14.33 25.11 -23.52
CA ASP A 41 14.58 25.30 -22.10
C ASP A 41 15.78 26.21 -21.88
N ARG A 42 15.54 27.34 -21.22
CA ARG A 42 16.55 28.37 -20.91
C ARG A 42 16.78 28.51 -19.41
N CYS A 43 16.26 27.61 -18.59
CA CYS A 43 16.33 27.71 -17.12
C CYS A 43 17.78 27.77 -16.63
N THR A 44 18.72 27.10 -17.30
CA THR A 44 20.16 27.12 -16.99
C THR A 44 20.84 28.47 -17.24
N THR A 45 20.15 29.43 -17.86
CA THR A 45 20.63 30.83 -17.95
C THR A 45 20.72 31.46 -16.57
N CYS A 46 19.75 31.16 -15.69
CA CYS A 46 19.69 31.65 -14.32
C CYS A 46 20.14 30.58 -13.31
N HIS A 47 19.78 29.32 -13.54
CA HIS A 47 20.12 28.17 -12.67
C HIS A 47 21.46 27.54 -13.06
N GLN A 48 22.56 28.26 -12.86
CA GLN A 48 23.85 27.98 -13.51
C GLN A 48 24.65 26.82 -12.92
N GLY A 49 24.36 26.41 -11.68
CA GLY A 49 25.04 25.30 -10.99
C GLY A 49 24.25 24.00 -10.95
N ILE A 50 23.05 23.98 -11.53
CA ILE A 50 22.05 22.92 -11.29
C ILE A 50 22.51 21.51 -11.70
N ASP A 51 23.39 21.39 -12.69
CA ASP A 51 23.95 20.14 -13.20
C ASP A 51 25.44 19.96 -12.87
N ARG A 52 25.99 20.74 -11.92
CA ARG A 52 27.42 20.73 -11.59
C ARG A 52 27.69 20.10 -10.23
N LEU A 53 28.43 18.99 -10.22
CA LEU A 53 28.93 18.37 -8.99
C LEU A 53 29.87 19.37 -8.25
N GLY A 54 29.77 19.45 -6.92
CA GLY A 54 30.61 20.34 -6.10
C GLY A 54 30.06 21.76 -5.95
N TYR A 55 28.85 22.04 -6.44
CA TYR A 55 28.17 23.34 -6.31
C TYR A 55 27.10 23.34 -5.21
N GLU A 56 27.09 22.35 -4.33
CA GLU A 56 26.26 22.29 -3.14
C GLU A 56 26.65 23.35 -2.09
N THR A 57 27.94 23.71 -2.02
CA THR A 57 28.48 24.69 -1.07
C THR A 57 29.40 25.70 -1.76
N ASN A 58 29.52 26.89 -1.17
CA ASN A 58 30.46 27.93 -1.60
C ASN A 58 31.90 27.59 -1.15
N ALA A 59 32.85 28.46 -1.50
CA ALA A 59 34.26 28.26 -1.16
C ALA A 59 34.55 28.17 0.36
N ASP A 60 33.65 28.72 1.18
CA ASP A 60 33.73 28.72 2.64
C ASP A 60 33.02 27.49 3.26
N GLY A 61 32.45 26.61 2.44
CA GLY A 61 31.73 25.42 2.86
C GLY A 61 30.26 25.65 3.26
N GLU A 62 29.73 26.86 3.08
CA GLU A 62 28.32 27.17 3.34
C GLU A 62 27.42 26.78 2.16
N PRO A 63 26.16 26.38 2.37
CA PRO A 63 25.25 26.04 1.26
C PRO A 63 25.12 27.15 0.22
N MET A 64 25.26 26.81 -1.07
CA MET A 64 25.01 27.78 -2.13
C MET A 64 23.53 28.21 -2.15
N LYS A 65 23.27 29.43 -2.64
CA LYS A 65 21.89 29.85 -2.92
C LYS A 65 21.26 28.89 -3.95
N PRO A 66 19.95 28.58 -3.86
CA PRO A 66 19.30 27.57 -4.71
C PRO A 66 19.50 27.73 -6.22
N VAL A 67 19.60 28.96 -6.72
CA VAL A 67 19.83 29.24 -8.16
C VAL A 67 21.26 28.91 -8.63
N PHE A 68 22.22 28.85 -7.70
CA PHE A 68 23.61 28.48 -7.99
C PHE A 68 23.95 27.07 -7.48
N ALA A 69 23.06 26.47 -6.70
CA ALA A 69 23.25 25.15 -6.13
C ALA A 69 23.05 24.05 -7.17
N ALA A 70 23.76 22.93 -6.98
CA ALA A 70 23.52 21.70 -7.69
C ALA A 70 22.14 21.11 -7.36
N HIS A 71 21.53 20.37 -8.30
CA HIS A 71 20.26 19.70 -8.05
C HIS A 71 20.42 18.70 -6.90
N PRO A 72 19.44 18.62 -5.97
CA PRO A 72 19.44 17.54 -4.98
C PRO A 72 19.46 16.19 -5.71
N HIS A 73 20.29 15.26 -5.25
CA HIS A 73 20.47 13.93 -5.84
C HIS A 73 21.28 13.84 -7.14
N LEU A 74 22.02 14.89 -7.51
CA LEU A 74 23.03 14.82 -8.57
C LEU A 74 24.25 13.95 -8.15
N THR A 75 24.55 13.91 -6.85
CA THR A 75 25.70 13.21 -6.24
C THR A 75 25.31 11.98 -5.43
N ASP A 76 24.04 11.57 -5.42
CA ASP A 76 23.48 10.63 -4.44
C ASP A 76 23.93 9.17 -4.58
N GLY A 77 25.05 8.93 -5.26
CA GLY A 77 25.69 7.62 -5.36
C GLY A 77 24.79 6.58 -6.04
N ALA A 78 23.70 7.00 -6.69
CA ALA A 78 22.91 6.13 -7.53
C ALA A 78 23.84 5.55 -8.61
N THR A 79 23.55 4.32 -9.02
CA THR A 79 24.35 3.63 -10.03
C THR A 79 23.44 3.21 -11.18
N THR A 80 23.92 3.37 -12.40
CA THR A 80 23.27 2.86 -13.60
C THR A 80 24.10 1.75 -14.22
N ILE A 81 23.53 1.00 -15.14
CA ILE A 81 24.24 -0.01 -15.92
C ILE A 81 24.50 0.60 -17.30
N ASP A 82 25.77 0.75 -17.67
CA ASP A 82 26.15 1.25 -18.98
C ASP A 82 25.74 0.26 -20.10
N PRO A 83 25.73 0.66 -21.38
CA PRO A 83 25.36 -0.23 -22.49
C PRO A 83 26.23 -1.50 -22.64
N LYS A 84 27.33 -1.61 -21.88
CA LYS A 84 28.22 -2.77 -21.82
C LYS A 84 28.00 -3.62 -20.57
N GLY A 85 26.99 -3.31 -19.75
CA GLY A 85 26.65 -4.06 -18.55
C GLY A 85 27.40 -3.65 -17.30
N LYS A 86 28.16 -2.54 -17.29
CA LYS A 86 28.96 -2.11 -16.14
C LYS A 86 28.19 -1.13 -15.26
N VAL A 87 28.21 -1.37 -13.94
CA VAL A 87 27.67 -0.46 -12.94
C VAL A 87 28.54 0.80 -12.87
N VAL A 88 27.97 1.97 -13.14
CA VAL A 88 28.63 3.29 -13.09
C VAL A 88 27.87 4.24 -12.16
N PRO A 89 28.53 5.13 -11.40
CA PRO A 89 27.86 6.17 -10.64
C PRO A 89 27.09 7.12 -11.56
N ALA A 90 25.87 7.46 -11.17
CA ALA A 90 24.99 8.36 -11.90
C ALA A 90 23.98 9.01 -10.95
N GLY A 91 23.81 10.33 -11.04
CA GLY A 91 22.78 11.09 -10.33
C GLY A 91 21.36 10.72 -10.80
N LEU A 92 20.36 10.94 -9.93
CA LEU A 92 18.96 10.61 -10.24
C LEU A 92 18.35 11.58 -11.26
N TYR A 93 18.74 12.85 -11.18
CA TYR A 93 18.24 13.93 -12.01
C TYR A 93 19.38 14.68 -12.68
N LEU A 94 19.19 15.05 -13.94
CA LEU A 94 20.03 15.96 -14.73
C LEU A 94 21.47 15.51 -15.02
N ASP A 95 21.99 14.48 -14.35
CA ASP A 95 23.28 13.87 -14.67
C ASP A 95 23.28 13.24 -16.08
N GLY A 96 24.33 13.50 -16.86
CA GLY A 96 24.56 12.93 -18.18
C GLY A 96 24.63 11.39 -18.21
N ASN A 97 24.99 10.75 -17.10
CA ASN A 97 24.94 9.29 -16.94
C ASN A 97 23.65 8.82 -16.24
N GLY A 98 22.83 9.74 -15.73
CA GLY A 98 21.59 9.48 -15.02
C GLY A 98 20.46 8.98 -15.92
N PRO A 99 19.33 8.52 -15.35
CA PRO A 99 18.14 8.15 -16.11
C PRO A 99 17.44 9.37 -16.73
N HIS A 100 17.73 10.58 -16.23
CA HIS A 100 17.13 11.84 -16.69
C HIS A 100 18.20 12.89 -17.09
N PRO A 101 19.03 12.64 -18.12
CA PRO A 101 20.09 13.58 -18.50
C PRO A 101 19.51 14.90 -19.00
N ILE A 102 20.09 16.01 -18.53
CA ILE A 102 19.58 17.36 -18.79
C ILE A 102 19.41 17.67 -20.29
N ASN A 103 20.30 17.15 -21.13
CA ASN A 103 20.26 17.36 -22.59
C ASN A 103 19.10 16.63 -23.29
N SER A 104 18.47 15.65 -22.63
CA SER A 104 17.35 14.88 -23.18
C SER A 104 16.00 15.31 -22.62
N PHE A 105 15.97 15.86 -21.41
CA PHE A 105 14.75 16.17 -20.67
C PHE A 105 14.56 17.68 -20.44
N GLY A 106 15.63 18.46 -20.26
CA GLY A 106 15.55 19.83 -19.76
C GLY A 106 14.91 19.93 -18.38
N CYS A 107 14.52 21.14 -17.98
CA CYS A 107 13.90 21.44 -16.69
C CYS A 107 12.36 21.42 -16.79
N THR A 108 11.80 21.99 -17.85
CA THR A 108 10.34 22.20 -17.99
C THR A 108 9.54 20.91 -18.11
N ILE A 109 10.13 19.77 -18.50
CA ILE A 109 9.41 18.50 -18.54
C ILE A 109 9.04 18.01 -17.13
N CYS A 110 9.90 18.32 -16.16
CA CYS A 110 9.75 17.99 -14.74
C CYS A 110 9.02 19.09 -13.96
N HIS A 111 9.37 20.35 -14.23
CA HIS A 111 8.86 21.48 -13.44
C HIS A 111 7.63 22.17 -14.06
N GLY A 112 7.34 21.99 -15.35
CA GLY A 112 6.41 22.85 -16.08
C GLY A 112 7.04 24.20 -16.43
N GLY A 113 6.21 25.22 -16.64
CA GLY A 113 6.65 26.59 -16.89
C GLY A 113 6.91 26.94 -18.36
N GLN A 114 7.33 28.18 -18.56
CA GLN A 114 7.67 28.73 -19.87
C GLN A 114 9.19 28.70 -20.10
N GLY A 115 9.69 27.58 -20.63
CA GLY A 115 11.14 27.36 -20.80
C GLY A 115 11.84 28.32 -21.75
N SER A 116 11.12 29.03 -22.62
CA SER A 116 11.69 30.05 -23.50
C SER A 116 11.84 31.42 -22.84
N ALA A 117 11.26 31.63 -21.65
CA ALA A 117 11.39 32.87 -20.92
C ALA A 117 12.80 33.04 -20.35
N THR A 118 13.16 34.30 -20.09
CA THR A 118 14.46 34.71 -19.55
C THR A 118 14.28 35.66 -18.37
N ASP A 119 13.08 35.69 -17.80
CA ASP A 119 12.67 36.51 -16.67
C ASP A 119 12.00 35.60 -15.63
N PHE A 120 12.12 35.96 -14.35
CA PHE A 120 11.63 35.15 -13.24
C PHE A 120 10.12 34.93 -13.32
N SER A 121 9.34 35.99 -13.52
CA SER A 121 7.88 35.91 -13.59
C SER A 121 7.44 35.24 -14.88
N TYR A 122 8.00 35.64 -16.04
CA TYR A 122 7.59 35.07 -17.33
C TYR A 122 8.00 33.62 -17.56
N ALA A 123 8.92 33.06 -16.76
CA ALA A 123 9.15 31.62 -16.71
C ALA A 123 7.99 30.86 -16.03
N SER A 124 7.02 31.59 -15.49
CA SER A 124 5.84 31.08 -14.78
C SER A 124 6.21 30.33 -13.50
N HIS A 125 7.18 30.85 -12.74
CA HIS A 125 7.46 30.34 -11.40
C HIS A 125 6.22 30.47 -10.52
N GLU A 126 5.99 29.48 -9.68
CA GLU A 126 4.80 29.39 -8.85
C GLU A 126 5.19 29.22 -7.38
N PRO A 127 4.72 30.08 -6.47
CA PRO A 127 5.09 30.03 -5.07
C PRO A 127 4.46 28.79 -4.39
N ASP A 128 5.23 28.16 -3.51
CA ASP A 128 4.79 27.01 -2.71
C ASP A 128 3.82 27.44 -1.61
N ASP A 129 3.89 28.67 -1.11
CA ASP A 129 2.97 29.21 -0.08
C ASP A 129 2.84 30.75 -0.14
N LEU A 130 1.94 31.31 0.67
CA LEU A 130 1.67 32.76 0.72
C LEU A 130 2.88 33.58 1.16
N LYS A 131 3.70 33.06 2.08
CA LYS A 131 4.89 33.78 2.54
C LYS A 131 5.89 33.91 1.41
N GLN A 132 6.12 32.82 0.68
CA GLN A 132 6.99 32.82 -0.49
C GLN A 132 6.46 33.75 -1.59
N LYS A 133 5.14 33.79 -1.80
CA LYS A 133 4.51 34.75 -2.71
C LYS A 133 4.86 36.20 -2.32
N GLU A 134 4.59 36.60 -1.08
CA GLU A 134 4.86 37.97 -0.60
C GLU A 134 6.35 38.34 -0.77
N GLU A 135 7.25 37.40 -0.44
CA GLU A 135 8.68 37.56 -0.66
C GLU A 135 9.01 37.76 -2.15
N TRP A 136 8.39 37.01 -3.04
CA TRP A 136 8.63 37.07 -4.48
C TRP A 136 8.02 38.30 -5.16
N GLU A 137 6.86 38.76 -4.71
CA GLU A 137 6.27 40.04 -5.15
C GLU A 137 7.21 41.20 -4.80
N ALA A 138 7.75 41.20 -3.59
CA ALA A 138 8.66 42.24 -3.12
C ALA A 138 10.04 42.20 -3.80
N GLN A 139 10.62 41.01 -4.00
CA GLN A 139 11.99 40.86 -4.50
C GLN A 139 12.10 40.74 -6.02
N TYR A 140 11.12 40.11 -6.67
CA TYR A 140 11.18 39.74 -8.08
C TYR A 140 10.04 40.33 -8.91
N HIS A 141 9.20 41.19 -8.33
CA HIS A 141 8.00 41.74 -8.98
C HIS A 141 7.09 40.64 -9.54
N TRP A 142 7.04 39.52 -8.83
CA TRP A 142 6.24 38.37 -9.22
C TRP A 142 4.75 38.72 -9.32
N HIS A 143 4.08 38.12 -10.29
CA HIS A 143 2.63 38.13 -10.45
C HIS A 143 2.20 36.87 -11.20
N GLU A 144 0.98 36.41 -10.94
CA GLU A 144 0.39 35.25 -11.59
C GLU A 144 0.20 35.51 -13.11
N ILE A 145 0.53 34.51 -13.95
CA ILE A 145 0.35 34.60 -15.41
C ILE A 145 -0.94 33.86 -15.81
N HIS A 146 -2.07 34.54 -15.71
CA HIS A 146 -3.40 33.94 -15.92
C HIS A 146 -3.66 33.30 -17.30
N HIS A 147 -2.85 33.61 -18.33
CA HIS A 147 -3.04 33.12 -19.69
C HIS A 147 -2.03 32.03 -20.11
N TRP A 148 -1.19 31.58 -19.19
CA TRP A 148 -0.25 30.50 -19.45
C TRP A 148 -0.79 29.17 -18.93
N ASP A 149 -1.12 28.24 -19.83
CA ASP A 149 -1.79 26.98 -19.49
C ASP A 149 -0.87 25.95 -18.80
N GLU A 150 0.46 26.18 -18.85
CA GLU A 150 1.50 25.26 -18.35
C GLU A 150 2.41 25.95 -17.31
N PRO A 151 1.88 26.54 -16.21
CA PRO A 151 2.73 27.18 -15.21
C PRO A 151 3.69 26.17 -14.58
N MET A 152 4.75 26.65 -13.93
CA MET A 152 5.58 25.75 -13.13
C MET A 152 4.73 25.17 -12.00
N LEU A 153 4.96 23.91 -11.69
CA LEU A 153 4.35 23.27 -10.54
C LEU A 153 4.98 23.85 -9.27
N PRO A 154 4.19 24.27 -8.27
CA PRO A 154 4.72 24.56 -6.96
C PRO A 154 5.45 23.33 -6.41
N ARG A 155 6.45 23.54 -5.55
CA ARG A 155 7.32 22.47 -5.04
C ARG A 155 6.52 21.27 -4.50
N ARG A 156 5.42 21.52 -3.78
CA ARG A 156 4.51 20.49 -3.24
C ARG A 156 3.85 19.57 -4.26
N PHE A 157 3.88 19.88 -5.56
CA PHE A 157 3.26 19.09 -6.63
C PHE A 157 4.27 18.63 -7.70
N LEU A 158 5.57 18.84 -7.51
CA LEU A 158 6.59 18.48 -8.51
C LEU A 158 6.56 16.99 -8.88
N GLU A 159 6.27 16.11 -7.92
CA GLU A 159 6.18 14.67 -8.16
C GLU A 159 5.09 14.30 -9.18
N SER A 160 4.11 15.17 -9.44
CA SER A 160 3.07 14.93 -10.44
C SER A 160 3.66 14.73 -11.85
N SER A 161 4.74 15.42 -12.19
CA SER A 161 5.40 15.28 -13.49
C SER A 161 6.03 13.91 -13.71
N CYS A 162 6.37 13.18 -12.65
CA CYS A 162 6.89 11.83 -12.79
C CYS A 162 5.90 10.92 -13.53
N LEU A 163 4.59 11.18 -13.39
CA LEU A 163 3.54 10.41 -14.05
C LEU A 163 3.54 10.56 -15.58
N LYS A 164 4.16 11.60 -16.14
CA LYS A 164 4.26 11.77 -17.61
C LYS A 164 5.00 10.60 -18.27
N CYS A 165 5.98 10.04 -17.57
CA CYS A 165 6.78 8.91 -18.02
C CYS A 165 6.48 7.64 -17.22
N HIS A 166 6.38 7.72 -15.89
CA HIS A 166 6.23 6.55 -15.01
C HIS A 166 4.76 6.11 -14.83
N HIS A 167 4.17 5.55 -15.89
CA HIS A 167 2.75 5.16 -15.90
C HIS A 167 2.39 4.00 -14.97
N GLN A 168 3.36 3.25 -14.45
CA GLN A 168 3.09 2.15 -13.51
C GLN A 168 3.09 2.59 -12.04
N VAL A 169 3.61 3.79 -11.73
CA VAL A 169 3.60 4.56 -10.46
C VAL A 169 4.00 3.87 -9.15
N THR A 170 3.89 2.56 -9.04
CA THR A 170 3.95 1.78 -7.79
C THR A 170 5.32 1.75 -7.11
N ASP A 171 6.36 2.19 -7.80
CA ASP A 171 7.73 2.25 -7.27
C ASP A 171 8.56 3.27 -8.06
N VAL A 172 8.18 4.55 -7.96
CA VAL A 172 8.94 5.67 -8.54
C VAL A 172 9.85 6.26 -7.46
N PRO A 173 11.18 6.10 -7.55
CA PRO A 173 12.09 6.64 -6.55
C PRO A 173 11.86 8.13 -6.29
N GLN A 174 11.91 8.52 -5.01
CA GLN A 174 11.70 9.90 -4.55
C GLN A 174 10.33 10.53 -4.86
N ALA A 175 9.32 9.75 -5.30
CA ALA A 175 7.98 10.24 -5.60
C ALA A 175 6.89 9.62 -4.70
N THR A 176 7.03 9.80 -3.37
CA THR A 176 6.17 9.17 -2.36
C THR A 176 4.76 9.74 -2.34
N LYS A 177 4.58 11.05 -2.59
CA LYS A 177 3.27 11.71 -2.65
C LYS A 177 2.50 11.30 -3.91
N LEU A 178 3.17 11.15 -5.05
CA LEU A 178 2.56 10.61 -6.28
C LEU A 178 2.07 9.17 -6.06
N GLN A 179 2.89 8.33 -5.41
CA GLN A 179 2.52 6.96 -5.06
C GLN A 179 1.29 6.91 -4.15
N ALA A 180 1.29 7.73 -3.08
CA ALA A 180 0.14 7.83 -2.17
C ALA A 180 -1.14 8.30 -2.91
N GLY A 181 -1.01 9.25 -3.85
CA GLY A 181 -2.10 9.71 -4.70
C GLY A 181 -2.69 8.60 -5.58
N TYR A 182 -1.83 7.82 -6.24
CA TYR A 182 -2.24 6.63 -7.01
C TYR A 182 -2.98 5.61 -6.14
N GLU A 183 -2.41 5.27 -4.98
CA GLU A 183 -3.02 4.32 -4.05
C GLU A 183 -4.39 4.79 -3.57
N ARG A 184 -4.54 6.09 -3.27
CA ARG A 184 -5.81 6.67 -2.82
C ARG A 184 -6.87 6.64 -3.92
N ILE A 185 -6.51 6.96 -5.17
CA ILE A 185 -7.41 6.88 -6.34
C ILE A 185 -7.95 5.47 -6.54
N VAL A 186 -7.09 4.46 -6.46
CA VAL A 186 -7.48 3.06 -6.60
C VAL A 186 -8.31 2.62 -5.39
N ARG A 187 -7.89 2.97 -4.16
CA ARG A 187 -8.53 2.55 -2.90
C ARG A 187 -9.94 3.12 -2.74
N TYR A 188 -10.18 4.36 -3.16
CA TYR A 188 -11.49 5.02 -3.09
C TYR A 188 -12.32 4.88 -4.37
N GLY A 189 -11.77 4.23 -5.42
CA GLY A 189 -12.51 3.86 -6.63
C GLY A 189 -12.86 5.04 -7.53
N CYS A 190 -11.99 6.05 -7.62
CA CYS A 190 -12.23 7.21 -8.49
C CYS A 190 -12.42 6.78 -9.95
N THR A 191 -11.78 5.69 -10.36
CA THR A 191 -11.89 5.07 -11.70
C THR A 191 -13.27 4.53 -12.03
N GLY A 192 -14.11 4.27 -11.02
CA GLY A 192 -15.49 3.84 -11.22
C GLY A 192 -16.38 4.92 -11.83
N CYS A 193 -16.08 6.20 -11.56
CA CYS A 193 -16.79 7.33 -12.16
C CYS A 193 -15.96 7.99 -13.27
N HIS A 194 -14.65 8.09 -13.10
CA HIS A 194 -13.76 8.80 -14.01
C HIS A 194 -12.92 7.82 -14.82
N THR A 195 -12.96 7.91 -16.16
CA THR A 195 -12.03 7.14 -16.99
C THR A 195 -10.60 7.67 -16.82
N ILE A 196 -9.67 6.77 -16.50
CA ILE A 196 -8.22 7.00 -16.46
C ILE A 196 -7.57 5.86 -17.26
N GLY A 197 -6.95 6.19 -18.39
CA GLY A 197 -6.47 5.23 -19.38
C GLY A 197 -7.47 4.95 -20.50
N GLY A 198 -7.44 3.70 -20.98
CA GLY A 198 -8.20 3.21 -22.12
C GLY A 198 -7.49 3.32 -23.47
N GLU A 199 -8.08 2.68 -24.48
CA GLU A 199 -7.53 2.62 -25.84
C GLU A 199 -7.29 4.03 -26.42
N GLY A 200 -6.07 4.29 -26.87
CA GLY A 200 -5.65 5.58 -27.43
C GLY A 200 -5.32 6.68 -26.40
N ALA A 201 -5.46 6.43 -25.10
CA ALA A 201 -5.03 7.36 -24.05
C ALA A 201 -3.51 7.28 -23.82
N PHE A 202 -2.90 8.41 -23.48
CA PHE A 202 -1.50 8.50 -23.05
C PHE A 202 -1.46 8.65 -21.52
N GLY A 203 -0.79 7.73 -20.82
CA GLY A 203 -0.69 7.75 -19.36
C GLY A 203 -0.92 6.39 -18.69
N PRO A 204 -1.13 6.35 -17.36
CA PRO A 204 -1.51 5.14 -16.64
C PRO A 204 -2.84 4.61 -17.15
N ASP A 205 -2.95 3.28 -17.23
CA ASP A 205 -4.21 2.61 -17.57
C ASP A 205 -4.80 1.89 -16.36
N LEU A 206 -5.96 2.39 -15.91
CA LEU A 206 -6.66 1.93 -14.72
C LEU A 206 -8.08 1.45 -15.03
N THR A 207 -8.40 1.17 -16.31
CA THR A 207 -9.73 0.69 -16.71
C THR A 207 -10.06 -0.69 -16.16
N ASP A 208 -9.05 -1.49 -15.83
CA ASP A 208 -9.21 -2.84 -15.28
C ASP A 208 -9.24 -2.88 -13.74
N GLU A 209 -9.22 -1.72 -13.08
CA GLU A 209 -9.35 -1.68 -11.62
C GLU A 209 -10.75 -2.14 -11.18
N ARG A 210 -10.79 -2.94 -10.11
CA ARG A 210 -12.05 -3.52 -9.62
C ARG A 210 -12.96 -2.45 -9.03
N GLN A 211 -14.26 -2.75 -9.04
CA GLN A 211 -15.24 -2.09 -8.19
C GLN A 211 -14.85 -2.19 -6.71
N VAL A 212 -14.78 -1.04 -6.02
CA VAL A 212 -14.32 -0.96 -4.62
C VAL A 212 -15.41 -1.26 -3.60
N GLY A 213 -16.67 -1.06 -3.96
CA GLY A 213 -17.85 -1.31 -3.14
C GLY A 213 -18.26 -2.79 -3.13
N PRO A 214 -19.04 -3.22 -2.13
CA PRO A 214 -19.57 -4.57 -2.08
C PRO A 214 -20.57 -4.85 -3.22
N ASN A 215 -20.68 -6.13 -3.60
CA ASN A 215 -21.77 -6.63 -4.44
C ASN A 215 -23.12 -6.38 -3.76
N LEU A 216 -24.04 -5.74 -4.47
CA LEU A 216 -25.39 -5.41 -4.02
C LEU A 216 -26.48 -6.30 -4.64
N ALA A 217 -26.13 -7.22 -5.55
CA ALA A 217 -27.07 -8.17 -6.15
C ALA A 217 -27.77 -9.06 -5.11
N HIS A 218 -27.18 -9.21 -3.92
CA HIS A 218 -27.72 -9.99 -2.80
C HIS A 218 -27.88 -9.16 -1.53
N LEU A 219 -28.31 -7.90 -1.66
CA LEU A 219 -28.43 -6.98 -0.53
C LEU A 219 -29.49 -7.41 0.48
N GLY A 220 -30.62 -7.95 0.01
CA GLY A 220 -31.79 -8.28 0.83
C GLY A 220 -31.55 -9.35 1.88
N SER A 221 -30.55 -10.23 1.69
CA SER A 221 -30.09 -11.22 2.67
C SER A 221 -29.09 -10.66 3.68
N LYS A 222 -28.60 -9.44 3.48
CA LYS A 222 -27.47 -8.85 4.20
C LYS A 222 -27.86 -7.74 5.16
N ALA A 223 -28.85 -6.91 4.80
CA ALA A 223 -29.25 -5.74 5.58
C ALA A 223 -30.77 -5.49 5.47
N SER A 224 -31.35 -4.78 6.44
CA SER A 224 -32.75 -4.33 6.37
C SER A 224 -32.92 -3.07 5.50
N LYS A 225 -34.15 -2.79 5.04
CA LYS A 225 -34.45 -1.58 4.25
C LYS A 225 -34.15 -0.33 5.06
N GLU A 226 -34.51 -0.32 6.33
CA GLU A 226 -34.32 0.78 7.27
C GLU A 226 -32.84 1.10 7.46
N TRP A 227 -31.99 0.07 7.51
CA TRP A 227 -30.55 0.26 7.57
C TRP A 227 -29.99 0.84 6.25
N VAL A 228 -30.46 0.35 5.11
CA VAL A 228 -29.98 0.81 3.79
C VAL A 228 -30.37 2.27 3.54
N LEU A 229 -31.59 2.68 3.91
CA LEU A 229 -32.07 4.06 3.79
C LEU A 229 -31.10 5.04 4.43
N LYS A 230 -30.81 4.87 5.73
CA LYS A 230 -29.95 5.85 6.40
C LYS A 230 -28.47 5.69 6.01
N TRP A 231 -28.03 4.53 5.50
CA TRP A 231 -26.66 4.33 5.03
C TRP A 231 -26.42 5.09 3.72
N ILE A 232 -27.40 5.07 2.82
CA ILE A 232 -27.37 5.88 1.60
C ILE A 232 -27.45 7.37 1.94
N LYS A 233 -28.29 7.77 2.90
CA LYS A 233 -28.44 9.16 3.34
C LYS A 233 -27.11 9.73 3.88
N ASN A 234 -26.44 9.00 4.78
CA ASN A 234 -25.18 9.44 5.36
C ASN A 234 -24.31 8.23 5.79
N PRO A 235 -23.43 7.72 4.92
CA PRO A 235 -22.59 6.56 5.24
C PRO A 235 -21.53 6.93 6.30
N HIS A 236 -20.99 8.15 6.27
CA HIS A 236 -20.00 8.65 7.23
C HIS A 236 -20.59 8.75 8.64
N GLY A 237 -21.90 8.98 8.73
CA GLY A 237 -22.63 8.93 10.00
C GLY A 237 -22.69 7.55 10.63
N PHE A 238 -22.54 6.46 9.87
CA PHE A 238 -22.46 5.09 10.42
C PHE A 238 -21.01 4.64 10.64
N ARG A 239 -20.09 5.08 9.77
CA ARG A 239 -18.65 4.82 9.84
C ARG A 239 -17.89 6.03 9.30
N PRO A 240 -17.28 6.86 10.16
CA PRO A 240 -16.59 8.08 9.72
C PRO A 240 -15.48 7.85 8.68
N ASP A 241 -14.83 6.69 8.73
CA ASP A 241 -13.73 6.28 7.84
C ASP A 241 -14.18 5.52 6.57
N THR A 242 -15.49 5.34 6.36
CA THR A 242 -15.98 4.53 5.24
C THR A 242 -15.55 5.08 3.89
N ARG A 243 -15.23 4.17 2.97
CA ARG A 243 -14.88 4.51 1.59
C ARG A 243 -16.07 4.91 0.74
N MET A 244 -17.29 4.54 1.15
CA MET A 244 -18.49 4.97 0.44
C MET A 244 -18.69 6.47 0.69
N PRO A 245 -18.59 7.31 -0.35
CA PRO A 245 -18.65 8.74 -0.18
C PRO A 245 -20.09 9.20 0.06
N ARG A 246 -20.24 10.39 0.63
CA ARG A 246 -21.52 11.02 0.95
C ARG A 246 -22.07 11.76 -0.26
N PHE A 247 -23.34 11.49 -0.63
CA PHE A 247 -24.02 12.14 -1.76
C PHE A 247 -25.09 13.16 -1.34
N TYR A 248 -25.50 13.17 -0.07
CA TYR A 248 -26.64 13.96 0.41
C TYR A 248 -26.29 14.81 1.62
N GLY A 249 -27.03 15.92 1.80
CA GLY A 249 -26.72 16.92 2.81
C GLY A 249 -25.40 17.65 2.51
N LEU A 250 -25.11 17.84 1.23
CA LEU A 250 -24.00 18.64 0.72
C LEU A 250 -24.52 20.00 0.24
N THR A 251 -23.63 20.94 -0.06
CA THR A 251 -23.94 22.34 -0.39
C THR A 251 -25.12 22.54 -1.35
N ASN A 252 -25.30 21.66 -2.35
CA ASN A 252 -26.34 21.79 -3.37
C ASN A 252 -27.62 20.96 -3.14
N ASN A 253 -27.71 20.25 -2.02
CA ASN A 253 -28.87 19.43 -1.64
C ASN A 253 -29.08 19.31 -0.13
N ALA A 254 -28.56 20.26 0.65
CA ALA A 254 -28.72 20.31 2.10
C ALA A 254 -29.91 21.18 2.55
N SER A 255 -30.44 22.03 1.67
CA SER A 255 -31.47 23.00 2.05
C SER A 255 -32.76 22.31 2.53
N PRO A 256 -33.57 22.94 3.39
CA PRO A 256 -34.83 22.36 3.85
C PRO A 256 -35.78 21.96 2.71
N GLY A 257 -35.81 22.73 1.61
CA GLY A 257 -36.62 22.42 0.42
C GLY A 257 -36.11 21.24 -0.40
N ASP A 258 -34.83 20.89 -0.29
CA ASP A 258 -34.22 19.75 -0.98
C ASP A 258 -34.36 18.43 -0.21
N GLN A 259 -34.69 18.49 1.09
CA GLN A 259 -34.79 17.28 1.92
C GLN A 259 -35.84 16.28 1.42
N PRO A 260 -37.06 16.68 1.00
CA PRO A 260 -38.04 15.73 0.47
C PRO A 260 -37.57 15.01 -0.79
N LYS A 261 -36.91 15.72 -1.73
CA LYS A 261 -36.32 15.14 -2.95
C LYS A 261 -35.18 14.16 -2.64
N THR A 262 -34.33 14.54 -1.69
CA THR A 262 -33.29 13.64 -1.18
C THR A 262 -33.89 12.37 -0.60
N ASP A 263 -34.90 12.47 0.26
CA ASP A 263 -35.51 11.31 0.90
C ASP A 263 -36.24 10.44 -0.13
N ALA A 264 -36.88 11.05 -1.14
CA ALA A 264 -37.46 10.34 -2.28
C ALA A 264 -36.41 9.53 -3.07
N GLU A 265 -35.27 10.13 -3.43
CA GLU A 265 -34.16 9.42 -4.09
C GLU A 265 -33.60 8.27 -3.23
N VAL A 266 -33.43 8.49 -1.92
CA VAL A 266 -32.95 7.46 -0.96
C VAL A 266 -33.93 6.29 -0.88
N HIS A 267 -35.24 6.55 -0.80
CA HIS A 267 -36.29 5.53 -0.84
C HIS A 267 -36.29 4.78 -2.16
N ALA A 268 -36.18 5.48 -3.28
CA ALA A 268 -36.22 4.90 -4.62
C ALA A 268 -35.02 3.99 -4.88
N ILE A 269 -33.79 4.41 -4.54
CA ILE A 269 -32.59 3.55 -4.64
C ILE A 269 -32.78 2.30 -3.78
N THR A 270 -33.21 2.47 -2.52
CA THR A 270 -33.41 1.33 -1.60
C THR A 270 -34.46 0.37 -2.15
N HIS A 271 -35.58 0.90 -2.65
CA HIS A 271 -36.64 0.11 -3.24
C HIS A 271 -36.12 -0.72 -4.43
N TYR A 272 -35.42 -0.09 -5.37
CA TYR A 272 -34.81 -0.78 -6.53
C TYR A 272 -33.85 -1.90 -6.11
N LEU A 273 -32.92 -1.62 -5.18
CA LEU A 273 -31.93 -2.60 -4.74
C LEU A 273 -32.58 -3.82 -4.09
N PHE A 274 -33.64 -3.64 -3.30
CA PHE A 274 -34.36 -4.76 -2.69
C PHE A 274 -35.22 -5.51 -3.70
N ALA A 275 -35.89 -4.82 -4.62
CA ALA A 275 -36.69 -5.45 -5.67
C ALA A 275 -35.83 -6.30 -6.63
N LYS A 276 -34.58 -5.91 -6.86
CA LYS A 276 -33.61 -6.65 -7.70
C LYS A 276 -32.70 -7.62 -6.93
N SER A 277 -32.84 -7.68 -5.60
CA SER A 277 -32.00 -8.55 -4.79
C SER A 277 -32.38 -10.01 -4.95
N THR A 278 -31.38 -10.88 -5.10
CA THR A 278 -31.54 -12.34 -5.09
C THR A 278 -30.83 -12.95 -3.89
N PRO A 279 -31.26 -14.10 -3.35
CA PRO A 279 -30.55 -14.77 -2.27
C PRO A 279 -29.18 -15.29 -2.75
N PRO A 280 -28.14 -15.24 -1.91
CA PRO A 280 -26.83 -15.80 -2.25
C PRO A 280 -26.89 -17.33 -2.27
N SER A 281 -26.23 -17.95 -3.25
CA SER A 281 -26.17 -19.41 -3.37
C SER A 281 -25.21 -20.03 -2.35
N GLY A 282 -25.53 -21.22 -1.84
CA GLY A 282 -24.59 -22.05 -1.06
C GLY A 282 -24.41 -21.67 0.42
N PHE A 283 -25.21 -20.74 0.94
CA PHE A 283 -25.18 -20.37 2.37
C PHE A 283 -25.77 -21.48 3.23
N GLN A 284 -25.02 -21.94 4.22
CA GLN A 284 -25.42 -23.01 5.14
C GLN A 284 -25.82 -22.44 6.51
N ASP A 285 -26.59 -23.19 7.30
CA ASP A 285 -26.86 -22.80 8.68
C ASP A 285 -25.58 -22.94 9.52
N PRO A 286 -25.21 -21.91 10.32
CA PRO A 286 -24.07 -22.02 11.21
C PRO A 286 -24.33 -23.04 12.33
N PRO A 287 -23.29 -23.58 12.97
CA PRO A 287 -23.44 -24.40 14.17
C PRO A 287 -24.34 -23.75 15.22
N ALA A 288 -25.23 -24.54 15.82
CA ALA A 288 -26.26 -24.07 16.76
C ALA A 288 -25.68 -23.51 18.07
N LYS A 289 -24.53 -24.02 18.51
CA LYS A 289 -23.81 -23.53 19.69
C LYS A 289 -22.66 -22.64 19.23
N ASN A 290 -22.52 -21.44 19.81
CA ASN A 290 -21.42 -20.52 19.56
C ASN A 290 -20.80 -20.02 20.88
N ASP A 291 -19.58 -19.49 20.79
CA ASP A 291 -18.81 -18.93 21.90
C ASP A 291 -18.18 -17.57 21.52
N PRO A 292 -18.82 -16.44 21.91
CA PRO A 292 -18.29 -15.10 21.67
C PRO A 292 -16.91 -14.84 22.29
N ALA A 293 -16.58 -15.44 23.44
CA ALA A 293 -15.28 -15.24 24.08
C ALA A 293 -14.17 -15.90 23.26
N ARG A 294 -14.42 -17.12 22.76
CA ARG A 294 -13.55 -17.77 21.78
C ARG A 294 -13.48 -16.99 20.47
N GLY A 295 -14.60 -16.43 20.01
CA GLY A 295 -14.67 -15.57 18.83
C GLY A 295 -13.72 -14.36 18.89
N LYS A 296 -13.65 -13.69 20.04
CA LYS A 296 -12.69 -12.60 20.31
C LYS A 296 -11.25 -13.08 20.16
N GLU A 297 -10.87 -14.15 20.83
CA GLU A 297 -9.52 -14.72 20.75
C GLU A 297 -9.16 -15.13 19.31
N LEU A 298 -10.09 -15.75 18.58
CA LEU A 298 -9.89 -16.10 17.17
C LEU A 298 -9.67 -14.86 16.31
N PHE A 299 -10.43 -13.78 16.49
CA PHE A 299 -10.23 -12.53 15.74
C PHE A 299 -8.82 -11.95 15.93
N LEU A 300 -8.32 -11.98 17.18
CA LEU A 300 -6.99 -11.50 17.52
C LEU A 300 -5.85 -12.40 17.02
N GLN A 301 -6.11 -13.70 16.81
CA GLN A 301 -5.08 -14.68 16.46
C GLN A 301 -5.10 -15.15 14.99
N LYS A 302 -6.23 -15.01 14.29
CA LYS A 302 -6.44 -15.53 12.92
C LYS A 302 -6.22 -14.48 11.81
N GLY A 303 -5.59 -13.36 12.14
CA GLY A 303 -5.14 -12.37 11.15
C GLY A 303 -6.20 -11.34 10.74
N CYS A 304 -7.37 -11.30 11.39
CA CYS A 304 -8.40 -10.31 11.09
C CYS A 304 -7.86 -8.87 11.27
N MET A 305 -7.05 -8.64 12.31
CA MET A 305 -6.41 -7.35 12.60
C MET A 305 -5.33 -6.91 11.61
N ALA A 306 -4.93 -7.77 10.66
CA ALA A 306 -4.07 -7.33 9.57
C ALA A 306 -4.78 -6.34 8.63
N CYS A 307 -6.11 -6.44 8.57
CA CYS A 307 -6.94 -5.62 7.70
C CYS A 307 -7.98 -4.83 8.48
N HIS A 308 -8.63 -5.43 9.48
CA HIS A 308 -9.79 -4.87 10.16
C HIS A 308 -9.45 -4.35 11.54
N SER A 309 -9.88 -3.14 11.85
CA SER A 309 -10.00 -2.67 13.23
C SER A 309 -11.37 -3.03 13.83
N HIS A 310 -11.44 -3.07 15.15
CA HIS A 310 -12.68 -3.24 15.92
C HIS A 310 -12.58 -2.38 17.19
N ARG A 311 -12.47 -1.06 16.96
CA ARG A 311 -12.35 -0.02 17.98
C ARG A 311 -13.45 1.06 17.86
N PRO A 312 -13.75 1.77 18.96
CA PRO A 312 -14.55 2.99 18.93
C PRO A 312 -14.06 4.06 17.95
N TYR A 313 -15.00 4.91 17.50
CA TYR A 313 -14.69 6.17 16.83
C TYR A 313 -14.69 7.32 17.82
N SER A 314 -13.84 8.30 17.58
CA SER A 314 -13.78 9.57 18.28
C SER A 314 -14.53 10.66 17.50
N PRO A 315 -15.08 11.70 18.17
CA PRO A 315 -15.74 12.80 17.49
C PRO A 315 -14.87 13.56 16.48
N ASP A 316 -13.55 13.60 16.69
CA ASP A 316 -12.60 14.25 15.79
C ASP A 316 -12.38 13.49 14.47
N GLU A 317 -12.69 12.18 14.44
CA GLU A 317 -12.73 11.39 13.20
C GLU A 317 -13.97 11.70 12.33
N VAL A 318 -14.96 12.44 12.85
CA VAL A 318 -16.16 12.84 12.10
C VAL A 318 -15.87 14.02 11.18
N GLN A 319 -16.38 13.93 9.95
CA GLN A 319 -16.23 15.00 8.96
C GLN A 319 -16.80 16.34 9.43
N LEU A 320 -16.19 17.44 9.00
CA LEU A 320 -16.66 18.80 9.28
C LEU A 320 -18.15 18.99 8.95
N SER A 321 -18.60 18.52 7.79
CA SER A 321 -19.99 18.55 7.32
C SER A 321 -20.98 17.72 8.16
N ASP A 322 -20.50 16.96 9.13
CA ASP A 322 -21.30 16.11 10.01
C ASP A 322 -21.24 16.56 11.47
N ARG A 323 -20.39 17.54 11.82
CA ARG A 323 -20.13 17.96 13.21
C ARG A 323 -21.36 18.49 13.93
N ASP A 324 -22.27 19.17 13.23
CA ASP A 324 -23.50 19.69 13.84
C ASP A 324 -24.48 18.56 14.24
N ASN A 325 -24.32 17.39 13.62
CA ASN A 325 -25.08 16.20 13.97
C ASN A 325 -24.37 15.34 15.02
N VAL A 326 -23.24 15.83 15.58
CA VAL A 326 -22.45 15.06 16.53
C VAL A 326 -23.13 14.96 17.88
N ASN A 327 -23.21 13.72 18.36
CA ASN A 327 -23.65 13.47 19.72
C ASN A 327 -22.54 13.75 20.72
N ARG A 328 -22.71 14.82 21.52
CA ARG A 328 -21.74 15.25 22.52
C ARG A 328 -21.63 14.30 23.72
N ASP A 329 -22.61 13.42 23.91
CA ASP A 329 -22.66 12.48 25.03
C ASP A 329 -22.13 11.07 24.66
N TYR A 330 -21.51 10.91 23.48
CA TYR A 330 -20.99 9.63 23.01
C TYR A 330 -19.95 9.02 23.97
N LYS A 331 -20.24 7.83 24.51
CA LYS A 331 -19.31 7.02 25.29
C LYS A 331 -19.20 5.62 24.69
N PRO A 332 -18.01 5.19 24.26
CA PRO A 332 -17.86 3.87 23.69
C PRO A 332 -17.93 2.76 24.74
N ASP A 333 -18.56 1.63 24.37
CA ASP A 333 -18.58 0.42 25.19
C ASP A 333 -17.24 -0.33 25.06
N ALA A 334 -16.38 -0.15 26.06
CA ALA A 334 -15.07 -0.78 26.13
C ALA A 334 -15.15 -2.31 26.35
N ALA A 335 -16.26 -2.85 26.85
CA ALA A 335 -16.42 -4.29 27.11
C ALA A 335 -16.73 -5.09 25.83
N ALA A 336 -17.31 -4.43 24.83
CA ALA A 336 -17.74 -4.98 23.54
C ALA A 336 -16.71 -4.86 22.41
N THR A 337 -15.64 -4.08 22.60
CA THR A 337 -14.60 -3.78 21.59
C THR A 337 -13.20 -4.08 22.13
N TYR A 338 -12.13 -3.73 21.40
CA TYR A 338 -10.78 -3.65 21.98
C TYR A 338 -10.32 -2.19 22.03
N ASP A 339 -9.62 -1.81 23.09
CA ASP A 339 -9.05 -0.47 23.25
C ASP A 339 -7.65 -0.41 22.62
N PRO A 340 -7.44 0.37 21.54
CA PRO A 340 -6.12 0.56 20.96
C PRO A 340 -5.10 1.17 21.91
N SER A 341 -5.55 1.92 22.93
CA SER A 341 -4.68 2.56 23.92
C SER A 341 -3.92 1.53 24.78
N ALA A 342 -4.41 0.29 24.83
CA ALA A 342 -3.76 -0.82 25.52
C ALA A 342 -2.46 -1.27 24.84
N PHE A 343 -2.23 -0.92 23.57
CA PHE A 343 -0.96 -1.18 22.90
C PHE A 343 0.01 -0.02 23.11
N PRO A 344 1.32 -0.24 23.22
CA PRO A 344 2.30 0.83 23.24
C PRO A 344 2.19 1.73 22.01
N LYS A 345 2.45 3.04 22.17
CA LYS A 345 2.40 4.02 21.06
C LYS A 345 3.24 3.60 19.86
N SER A 346 4.39 2.95 20.08
CA SER A 346 5.24 2.42 19.02
C SER A 346 4.45 1.43 18.13
N VAL A 347 3.69 0.51 18.73
CA VAL A 347 2.89 -0.46 17.99
C VAL A 347 1.69 0.21 17.31
N GLN A 348 1.01 1.13 17.98
CA GLN A 348 -0.10 1.90 17.38
C GLN A 348 0.37 2.71 16.16
N GLN A 349 1.60 3.26 16.21
CA GLN A 349 2.22 3.99 15.11
C GLN A 349 2.51 3.07 13.92
N TYR A 350 2.89 1.82 14.16
CA TYR A 350 3.28 0.86 13.12
C TYR A 350 2.13 0.01 12.57
N ALA A 351 0.98 -0.05 13.26
CA ALA A 351 -0.10 -0.95 12.88
C ALA A 351 -1.45 -0.22 12.91
N ARG A 352 -1.98 0.08 11.71
CA ARG A 352 -3.22 0.87 11.56
C ARG A 352 -4.47 0.02 11.35
N ALA A 353 -4.33 -1.17 10.77
CA ALA A 353 -5.44 -2.09 10.47
C ALA A 353 -6.64 -1.39 9.77
N ASP A 354 -6.35 -0.52 8.80
CA ASP A 354 -7.36 0.30 8.10
C ASP A 354 -7.65 -0.18 6.65
N TYR A 355 -7.01 -1.28 6.23
CA TYR A 355 -7.19 -1.85 4.89
C TYR A 355 -8.59 -2.44 4.69
N GLY A 356 -9.17 -3.02 5.72
CA GLY A 356 -10.57 -3.38 5.83
C GLY A 356 -11.33 -2.31 6.61
N PRO A 357 -12.68 -2.29 6.52
CA PRO A 357 -13.47 -1.40 7.36
C PRO A 357 -13.30 -1.72 8.84
N ASN A 358 -13.37 -0.69 9.69
CA ASN A 358 -13.61 -0.88 11.10
C ASN A 358 -14.97 -1.58 11.33
N LEU A 359 -14.95 -2.62 12.16
CA LEU A 359 -16.07 -3.52 12.39
C LEU A 359 -16.89 -3.21 13.66
N SER A 360 -16.55 -2.17 14.43
CA SER A 360 -17.17 -1.93 15.75
C SER A 360 -18.67 -1.73 15.76
N ASN A 361 -19.27 -1.29 14.66
CA ASN A 361 -20.72 -1.08 14.58
C ASN A 361 -21.43 -2.10 13.67
N ILE A 362 -20.81 -3.24 13.33
CA ILE A 362 -21.47 -4.14 12.35
C ILE A 362 -22.72 -4.84 12.89
N ALA A 363 -22.89 -4.96 14.21
CA ALA A 363 -24.09 -5.53 14.78
C ALA A 363 -25.36 -4.74 14.39
N ALA A 364 -25.29 -3.40 14.33
CA ALA A 364 -26.38 -2.55 13.85
C ALA A 364 -26.85 -2.88 12.42
N LYS A 365 -25.94 -3.41 11.60
CA LYS A 365 -26.24 -3.83 10.23
C LYS A 365 -26.86 -5.22 10.20
N PHE A 366 -26.22 -6.19 10.86
CA PHE A 366 -26.56 -7.60 10.71
C PHE A 366 -27.59 -8.09 11.73
N ALA A 367 -27.55 -7.63 12.98
CA ALA A 367 -28.53 -8.01 14.01
C ALA A 367 -29.94 -7.46 13.73
N SER A 368 -30.08 -6.51 12.80
CA SER A 368 -31.37 -6.01 12.32
C SER A 368 -32.21 -7.08 11.59
N ARG A 369 -31.64 -8.25 11.30
CA ARG A 369 -32.29 -9.35 10.59
C ARG A 369 -32.04 -10.69 11.27
N GLU A 370 -33.06 -11.56 11.24
CA GLU A 370 -32.97 -12.95 11.70
C GLU A 370 -31.84 -13.73 10.99
N GLU A 371 -31.65 -13.52 9.69
CA GLU A 371 -30.60 -14.20 8.91
C GLU A 371 -29.21 -13.54 9.00
N GLY A 372 -29.05 -12.40 9.68
CA GLY A 372 -27.79 -11.64 9.65
C GLY A 372 -26.61 -12.38 10.27
N TYR A 373 -26.84 -13.16 11.32
CA TYR A 373 -25.84 -14.06 11.90
C TYR A 373 -25.41 -15.15 10.91
N ARG A 374 -26.39 -15.79 10.24
CA ARG A 374 -26.13 -16.77 9.18
C ARG A 374 -25.32 -16.16 8.06
N TRP A 375 -25.67 -14.95 7.61
CA TRP A 375 -24.95 -14.26 6.56
C TRP A 375 -23.48 -14.01 6.96
N LEU A 376 -23.26 -13.45 8.15
CA LEU A 376 -21.93 -13.08 8.62
C LEU A 376 -21.02 -14.29 8.80
N ALA A 377 -21.53 -15.38 9.39
CA ALA A 377 -20.76 -16.61 9.57
C ALA A 377 -20.36 -17.23 8.21
N ASN A 378 -21.25 -17.25 7.21
CA ASN A 378 -20.91 -17.73 5.86
C ASN A 378 -19.89 -16.82 5.17
N TRP A 379 -20.03 -15.50 5.28
CA TRP A 379 -19.07 -14.54 4.73
C TRP A 379 -17.67 -14.68 5.33
N ILE A 380 -17.57 -14.84 6.65
CA ILE A 380 -16.28 -15.03 7.34
C ILE A 380 -15.61 -16.35 6.91
N LYS A 381 -16.41 -17.40 6.70
CA LYS A 381 -15.93 -18.72 6.29
C LYS A 381 -15.45 -18.77 4.83
N ALA A 382 -16.21 -18.18 3.91
CA ALA A 382 -15.99 -18.29 2.46
C ALA A 382 -16.47 -17.02 1.71
N PRO A 383 -15.77 -15.88 1.82
CA PRO A 383 -16.19 -14.62 1.22
C PRO A 383 -16.36 -14.70 -0.31
N GLU A 384 -15.58 -15.54 -0.98
CA GLU A 384 -15.63 -15.77 -2.43
C GLU A 384 -16.91 -16.42 -2.93
N ALA A 385 -17.60 -17.18 -2.06
CA ALA A 385 -18.90 -17.76 -2.39
C ALA A 385 -19.96 -16.68 -2.61
N TYR A 386 -19.78 -15.51 -1.97
CA TYR A 386 -20.65 -14.35 -2.13
C TYR A 386 -20.12 -13.35 -3.17
N HIS A 387 -18.79 -13.16 -3.23
CA HIS A 387 -18.16 -12.21 -4.15
C HIS A 387 -16.85 -12.77 -4.72
N PRO A 388 -16.85 -13.28 -5.97
CA PRO A 388 -15.68 -13.94 -6.56
C PRO A 388 -14.40 -13.08 -6.62
N LYS A 389 -14.54 -11.75 -6.73
CA LYS A 389 -13.42 -10.78 -6.71
C LYS A 389 -13.19 -10.13 -5.33
N SER A 390 -13.59 -10.80 -4.24
CA SER A 390 -13.43 -10.26 -2.88
C SER A 390 -11.95 -10.14 -2.50
N LEU A 391 -11.59 -9.03 -1.86
CA LEU A 391 -10.28 -8.88 -1.23
C LEU A 391 -10.23 -9.44 0.20
N MET A 392 -11.37 -9.68 0.84
CA MET A 392 -11.41 -10.49 2.06
C MET A 392 -10.99 -11.91 1.64
N PRO A 393 -9.85 -12.41 2.10
CA PRO A 393 -9.38 -13.72 1.71
C PRO A 393 -10.09 -14.81 2.50
N ASN A 394 -9.99 -16.05 2.04
CA ASN A 394 -10.41 -17.20 2.83
C ASN A 394 -9.33 -17.51 3.87
N LEU A 395 -9.64 -17.24 5.14
CA LEU A 395 -8.74 -17.46 6.28
C LEU A 395 -8.61 -18.94 6.70
N GLN A 396 -9.22 -19.86 5.95
CA GLN A 396 -9.23 -21.30 6.20
C GLN A 396 -9.84 -21.66 7.58
N LEU A 397 -10.93 -20.96 7.94
CA LEU A 397 -11.64 -21.15 9.21
C LEU A 397 -12.61 -22.32 9.13
N SER A 398 -12.78 -23.05 10.24
CA SER A 398 -13.88 -24.01 10.36
C SER A 398 -15.23 -23.29 10.44
N ALA A 399 -16.32 -24.02 10.19
CA ALA A 399 -17.67 -23.46 10.37
C ALA A 399 -17.92 -22.97 11.81
N GLN A 400 -17.32 -23.66 12.80
CA GLN A 400 -17.41 -23.25 14.20
C GLN A 400 -16.61 -21.98 14.48
N ASP A 401 -15.38 -21.87 13.97
CA ASP A 401 -14.57 -20.66 14.16
C ASP A 401 -15.28 -19.43 13.57
N ALA A 402 -15.85 -19.57 12.37
CA ALA A 402 -16.59 -18.49 11.72
C ALA A 402 -17.87 -18.11 12.49
N ALA A 403 -18.58 -19.09 13.05
CA ALA A 403 -19.74 -18.88 13.91
C ALA A 403 -19.39 -18.15 15.21
N ASP A 404 -18.31 -18.56 15.88
CA ASP A 404 -17.85 -17.94 17.13
C ASP A 404 -17.40 -16.48 16.91
N ILE A 405 -16.64 -16.22 15.84
CA ILE A 405 -16.23 -14.85 15.45
C ILE A 405 -17.47 -14.00 15.10
N ALA A 406 -18.40 -14.54 14.32
CA ALA A 406 -19.64 -13.83 13.99
C ALA A 406 -20.45 -13.51 15.25
N ALA A 407 -20.59 -14.47 16.18
CA ALA A 407 -21.30 -14.26 17.44
C ALA A 407 -20.64 -13.16 18.28
N TRP A 408 -19.30 -13.14 18.35
CA TRP A 408 -18.57 -12.07 19.02
C TRP A 408 -18.80 -10.69 18.37
N LEU A 409 -18.64 -10.58 17.05
CA LEU A 409 -18.84 -9.31 16.36
C LEU A 409 -20.27 -8.77 16.49
N LEU A 410 -21.27 -9.65 16.68
CA LEU A 410 -22.66 -9.29 16.93
C LEU A 410 -22.98 -9.10 18.41
N SER A 411 -22.10 -9.53 19.33
CA SER A 411 -22.24 -9.29 20.77
C SER A 411 -21.91 -7.85 21.15
N ALA A 412 -21.10 -7.17 20.33
CA ALA A 412 -20.86 -5.76 20.49
C ALA A 412 -22.14 -4.98 20.22
N SER A 413 -22.56 -4.12 21.16
CA SER A 413 -23.76 -3.30 21.02
C SER A 413 -23.63 -2.37 19.80
N GLY A 414 -24.20 -2.80 18.68
CA GLY A 414 -24.28 -1.97 17.48
C GLY A 414 -25.61 -1.24 17.47
N GLU A 415 -25.60 0.04 17.84
CA GLU A 415 -26.83 0.82 17.82
C GLU A 415 -27.07 1.48 16.47
N TRP A 416 -28.25 1.20 15.91
CA TRP A 416 -28.96 2.17 15.08
C TRP A 416 -30.51 2.22 15.29
N PRO A 417 -31.10 2.22 16.52
CA PRO A 417 -32.55 2.37 16.69
C PRO A 417 -32.96 3.73 17.31
N PRO A 418 -34.28 4.05 17.42
CA PRO A 418 -34.84 5.37 17.13
C PRO A 418 -34.36 6.41 18.15
N THR A 419 -33.79 7.51 17.67
CA THR A 419 -33.38 8.69 18.45
C THR A 419 -32.22 8.45 19.45
N ASP A 420 -30.99 8.79 19.05
CA ASP A 420 -30.37 10.11 19.31
C ASP A 420 -29.39 10.20 20.52
N LYS A 421 -29.20 9.18 21.37
CA LYS A 421 -28.44 9.39 22.64
C LYS A 421 -26.99 8.91 22.70
N ASN A 422 -26.55 7.89 21.95
CA ASN A 422 -25.23 7.26 22.15
C ASN A 422 -24.40 6.99 20.87
N TRP A 423 -24.68 7.62 19.72
CA TRP A 423 -23.87 7.44 18.49
C TRP A 423 -23.34 8.78 17.94
N PRO A 424 -22.11 8.88 17.40
CA PRO A 424 -21.49 10.17 17.08
C PRO A 424 -22.18 10.97 15.98
N VAL A 425 -23.12 10.44 15.20
CA VAL A 425 -23.84 11.22 14.16
C VAL A 425 -25.31 10.81 14.08
N LYS A 426 -26.23 11.79 14.07
CA LYS A 426 -27.68 11.55 13.90
C LYS A 426 -28.07 11.53 12.42
N VAL A 427 -28.77 10.48 11.97
CA VAL A 427 -29.27 10.34 10.59
C VAL A 427 -30.77 10.08 10.59
N ARG A 428 -31.53 10.94 9.90
CA ARG A 428 -32.99 10.84 9.75
C ARG A 428 -33.36 10.78 8.27
N VAL A 429 -34.36 9.96 7.95
CA VAL A 429 -34.99 9.83 6.63
C VAL A 429 -36.49 9.86 6.88
N ALA A 430 -37.22 10.79 6.25
CA ALA A 430 -38.67 10.90 6.41
C ALA A 430 -39.38 9.66 5.85
N ASP A 431 -40.59 9.36 6.38
CA ASP A 431 -41.37 8.23 5.91
C ASP A 431 -41.76 8.40 4.43
N VAL A 432 -41.69 7.33 3.65
CA VAL A 432 -42.03 7.33 2.21
C VAL A 432 -43.49 7.74 1.96
N ASN A 433 -44.36 7.60 2.97
CA ASN A 433 -45.76 7.96 2.91
C ASN A 433 -46.07 9.36 3.43
N SER A 434 -45.08 10.07 3.98
CA SER A 434 -45.25 11.49 4.32
C SER A 434 -45.65 12.27 3.07
N ARG A 435 -46.48 13.30 3.26
CA ARG A 435 -47.00 14.10 2.15
C ARG A 435 -45.86 14.70 1.33
N GLU A 436 -44.87 15.26 2.01
CA GLU A 436 -43.73 15.94 1.42
C GLU A 436 -42.89 14.98 0.55
N VAL A 437 -42.66 13.75 1.02
CA VAL A 437 -41.89 12.74 0.25
C VAL A 437 -42.69 12.22 -0.94
N LYS A 438 -44.02 12.01 -0.80
CA LYS A 438 -44.86 11.60 -1.94
C LYS A 438 -44.89 12.65 -3.04
N GLU A 439 -45.05 13.92 -2.66
CA GLU A 439 -45.01 15.04 -3.61
C GLU A 439 -43.66 15.12 -4.33
N ALA A 440 -42.55 14.91 -3.60
CA ALA A 440 -41.21 14.88 -4.19
C ALA A 440 -40.99 13.68 -5.13
N ILE A 441 -41.54 12.49 -4.80
CA ILE A 441 -41.51 11.34 -5.71
C ILE A 441 -42.23 11.67 -7.03
N ASP A 442 -43.41 12.29 -6.94
CA ASP A 442 -44.19 12.67 -8.12
C ASP A 442 -43.51 13.76 -8.94
N GLU A 443 -42.90 14.76 -8.28
CA GLU A 443 -42.12 15.80 -8.93
C GLU A 443 -40.91 15.22 -9.69
N LEU A 444 -40.11 14.37 -9.04
CA LEU A 444 -38.93 13.77 -9.67
C LEU A 444 -39.31 12.78 -10.78
N ALA A 445 -40.36 11.99 -10.59
CA ALA A 445 -40.85 11.10 -11.63
C ALA A 445 -41.30 11.88 -12.87
N ARG A 446 -42.03 12.99 -12.68
CA ARG A 446 -42.40 13.90 -13.78
C ARG A 446 -41.19 14.45 -14.50
N LEU A 447 -40.21 14.99 -13.77
CA LEU A 447 -38.97 15.53 -14.34
C LEU A 447 -38.29 14.53 -15.29
N TYR A 448 -38.13 13.27 -14.87
CA TYR A 448 -37.46 12.26 -15.71
C TYR A 448 -38.34 11.74 -16.85
N VAL A 449 -39.66 11.61 -16.66
CA VAL A 449 -40.59 11.21 -17.73
C VAL A 449 -40.68 12.30 -18.79
N GLU A 450 -40.68 13.57 -18.40
CA GLU A 450 -40.68 14.72 -19.29
C GLU A 450 -39.42 14.74 -20.17
N LYS A 451 -38.24 14.53 -19.56
CA LYS A 451 -36.95 14.57 -20.28
C LYS A 451 -36.73 13.38 -21.21
N GLY A 452 -37.34 12.22 -20.96
CA GLY A 452 -36.95 11.02 -21.69
C GLY A 452 -37.85 9.81 -21.54
N GLY A 453 -39.14 9.99 -21.23
CA GLY A 453 -40.13 8.91 -21.14
C GLY A 453 -39.84 7.86 -20.07
N ILE A 454 -40.56 6.73 -20.14
CA ILE A 454 -40.44 5.61 -19.20
C ILE A 454 -40.41 4.27 -19.94
N THR A 455 -39.69 3.29 -19.40
CA THR A 455 -39.73 1.91 -19.91
C THR A 455 -40.74 1.10 -19.11
N ARG A 456 -41.77 0.55 -19.77
CA ARG A 456 -42.73 -0.40 -19.17
C ARG A 456 -42.72 -1.70 -19.96
N ASN A 457 -42.64 -2.83 -19.25
CA ASN A 457 -42.65 -4.18 -19.85
C ASN A 457 -41.61 -4.36 -20.98
N GLY A 458 -40.42 -3.77 -20.81
CA GLY A 458 -39.32 -3.82 -21.79
C GLY A 458 -39.52 -2.93 -23.02
N LYS A 459 -40.58 -2.11 -23.09
CA LYS A 459 -40.81 -1.16 -24.17
C LYS A 459 -40.69 0.27 -23.67
N HIS A 460 -40.03 1.11 -24.48
CA HIS A 460 -39.96 2.54 -24.23
C HIS A 460 -41.29 3.20 -24.56
N VAL A 461 -41.81 3.99 -23.62
CA VAL A 461 -43.06 4.75 -23.72
C VAL A 461 -42.72 6.23 -23.63
N ALA A 462 -42.86 6.93 -24.76
CA ALA A 462 -42.81 8.39 -24.80
C ALA A 462 -44.17 8.95 -24.35
N VAL A 463 -44.15 9.93 -23.45
CA VAL A 463 -45.35 10.58 -22.92
C VAL A 463 -45.36 12.02 -23.44
N PRO A 464 -46.43 12.50 -24.11
CA PRO A 464 -46.53 13.89 -24.53
C PRO A 464 -46.40 14.83 -23.33
N LEU A 465 -45.68 15.96 -23.47
CA LEU A 465 -45.45 16.92 -22.38
C LEU A 465 -46.75 17.37 -21.70
N SER A 466 -47.83 17.55 -22.47
CA SER A 466 -49.16 17.93 -21.96
C SER A 466 -49.84 16.87 -21.11
N GLU A 467 -49.37 15.63 -21.14
CA GLU A 467 -49.97 14.47 -20.47
C GLU A 467 -49.12 13.94 -19.30
N VAL A 468 -47.87 14.41 -19.15
CA VAL A 468 -46.92 13.91 -18.14
C VAL A 468 -47.49 13.98 -16.72
N ASP A 469 -48.12 15.10 -16.36
CA ASP A 469 -48.73 15.27 -15.04
C ASP A 469 -49.82 14.23 -14.76
N ALA A 470 -50.75 14.06 -15.70
CA ALA A 470 -51.84 13.11 -15.58
C ALA A 470 -51.31 11.67 -15.58
N PHE A 471 -50.33 11.37 -16.42
CA PHE A 471 -49.71 10.06 -16.53
C PHE A 471 -49.01 9.66 -15.22
N VAL A 472 -48.14 10.51 -14.68
CA VAL A 472 -47.45 10.21 -13.41
C VAL A 472 -48.43 10.13 -12.25
N ALA A 473 -49.42 11.03 -12.19
CA ALA A 473 -50.37 11.05 -11.07
C ALA A 473 -51.35 9.86 -11.08
N LYS A 474 -51.82 9.42 -12.26
CA LYS A 474 -52.96 8.48 -12.38
C LYS A 474 -52.57 7.10 -12.91
N GLU A 475 -51.52 7.00 -13.72
CA GLU A 475 -51.16 5.73 -14.38
C GLU A 475 -49.99 5.00 -13.74
N LEU A 476 -49.15 5.70 -12.97
CA LEU A 476 -48.04 5.08 -12.24
C LEU A 476 -48.41 4.84 -10.79
N SER A 477 -48.31 3.59 -10.36
CA SER A 477 -48.35 3.23 -8.94
C SER A 477 -47.12 3.78 -8.20
N GLN A 478 -47.21 3.90 -6.87
CA GLN A 478 -46.05 4.33 -6.07
C GLN A 478 -44.86 3.36 -6.20
N ASP A 479 -45.13 2.06 -6.35
CA ASP A 479 -44.11 1.03 -6.62
C ASP A 479 -43.39 1.27 -7.95
N GLU A 480 -44.15 1.50 -9.03
CA GLU A 480 -43.58 1.82 -10.34
C GLU A 480 -42.77 3.13 -10.32
N LYS A 481 -43.25 4.15 -9.60
CA LYS A 481 -42.51 5.41 -9.41
C LYS A 481 -41.19 5.19 -8.70
N LEU A 482 -41.18 4.42 -7.60
CA LEU A 482 -39.96 4.13 -6.84
C LEU A 482 -38.98 3.26 -7.64
N MET A 483 -39.46 2.27 -8.39
CA MET A 483 -38.62 1.48 -9.29
C MET A 483 -37.98 2.33 -10.38
N PHE A 484 -38.79 3.15 -11.06
CA PHE A 484 -38.30 4.05 -12.12
C PHE A 484 -37.31 5.08 -11.58
N LEU A 485 -37.68 5.78 -10.51
CA LEU A 485 -36.81 6.79 -9.89
C LEU A 485 -35.53 6.16 -9.35
N GLY A 486 -35.60 4.94 -8.80
CA GLY A 486 -34.45 4.22 -8.28
C GLY A 486 -33.43 3.92 -9.38
N GLU A 487 -33.91 3.43 -10.52
CA GLU A 487 -33.08 3.20 -11.72
C GLU A 487 -32.43 4.50 -12.20
N LYS A 488 -33.21 5.59 -12.34
CA LYS A 488 -32.71 6.89 -12.79
C LYS A 488 -31.68 7.47 -11.82
N THR A 489 -31.92 7.35 -10.52
CA THR A 489 -31.02 7.88 -9.49
C THR A 489 -29.72 7.08 -9.42
N ILE A 490 -29.78 5.75 -9.45
CA ILE A 490 -28.58 4.87 -9.50
C ILE A 490 -27.74 5.21 -10.73
N SER A 491 -28.39 5.40 -11.88
CA SER A 491 -27.73 5.80 -13.12
C SER A 491 -27.06 7.16 -12.98
N ARG A 492 -27.81 8.15 -12.49
CA ARG A 492 -27.35 9.54 -12.32
C ARG A 492 -26.17 9.63 -11.37
N LEU A 493 -26.20 8.95 -10.22
CA LEU A 493 -25.16 8.99 -9.20
C LEU A 493 -23.99 8.05 -9.50
N GLY A 494 -24.11 7.17 -10.50
CA GLY A 494 -23.05 6.26 -10.92
C GLY A 494 -22.71 5.20 -9.88
N CYS A 495 -23.69 4.75 -9.08
CA CYS A 495 -23.44 3.79 -7.99
C CYS A 495 -22.80 2.48 -8.51
N PHE A 496 -23.10 2.10 -9.75
CA PHE A 496 -22.53 0.94 -10.44
C PHE A 496 -21.03 1.07 -10.72
N GLY A 497 -20.46 2.27 -10.69
CA GLY A 497 -19.00 2.47 -10.80
C GLY A 497 -18.26 1.87 -9.60
N CYS A 498 -18.90 1.84 -8.44
CA CYS A 498 -18.33 1.25 -7.23
C CYS A 498 -18.94 -0.11 -6.86
N HIS A 499 -20.17 -0.40 -7.28
CA HIS A 499 -20.92 -1.58 -6.84
C HIS A 499 -21.34 -2.46 -8.01
N ASN A 500 -21.32 -3.78 -7.82
CA ASN A 500 -22.08 -4.67 -8.70
C ASN A 500 -23.59 -4.55 -8.35
N ILE A 501 -24.39 -4.07 -9.30
CA ILE A 501 -25.84 -3.83 -9.15
C ILE A 501 -26.55 -4.50 -10.31
N SER A 502 -27.51 -5.38 -10.00
CA SER A 502 -28.32 -6.08 -11.00
C SER A 502 -29.01 -5.09 -11.95
N GLY A 503 -28.77 -5.23 -13.26
CA GLY A 503 -29.31 -4.33 -14.30
C GLY A 503 -28.36 -3.19 -14.74
N PHE A 504 -27.18 -3.08 -14.13
CA PHE A 504 -26.17 -2.05 -14.44
C PHE A 504 -24.80 -2.64 -14.81
N GLU A 505 -24.72 -3.93 -15.13
CA GLU A 505 -23.47 -4.67 -15.34
C GLU A 505 -22.61 -4.09 -16.49
N ASN A 506 -23.26 -3.46 -17.47
CA ASN A 506 -22.63 -2.86 -18.65
C ASN A 506 -22.66 -1.32 -18.65
N ALA A 507 -23.01 -0.70 -17.53
CA ALA A 507 -23.13 0.75 -17.45
C ALA A 507 -21.76 1.44 -17.52
N LYS A 508 -21.69 2.58 -18.22
CA LYS A 508 -20.44 3.32 -18.45
C LYS A 508 -20.18 4.34 -17.34
N PRO A 509 -18.91 4.66 -17.01
CA PRO A 509 -18.57 5.69 -16.05
C PRO A 509 -19.25 7.05 -16.34
N ILE A 510 -19.67 7.75 -15.29
CA ILE A 510 -20.51 8.96 -15.37
C ILE A 510 -19.74 10.29 -15.28
N GLY A 511 -18.48 10.23 -14.88
CA GLY A 511 -17.60 11.36 -14.64
C GLY A 511 -16.79 11.71 -15.89
N THR A 512 -16.28 12.95 -15.92
CA THR A 512 -15.39 13.38 -17.01
C THR A 512 -14.11 12.54 -17.00
N PRO A 513 -13.60 12.08 -18.17
CA PRO A 513 -12.30 11.44 -18.26
C PRO A 513 -11.19 12.35 -17.71
N LEU A 514 -10.21 11.79 -16.99
CA LEU A 514 -9.15 12.57 -16.36
C LEU A 514 -7.82 12.52 -17.12
N ASN A 515 -7.74 11.79 -18.23
CA ASN A 515 -6.50 11.54 -19.00
C ASN A 515 -5.66 12.78 -19.35
N GLY A 516 -6.29 13.96 -19.50
CA GLY A 516 -5.64 15.23 -19.80
C GLY A 516 -6.02 16.34 -18.83
N TRP A 517 -6.41 15.99 -17.60
CA TRP A 517 -6.82 16.99 -16.62
C TRP A 517 -5.67 17.93 -16.24
N GLY A 518 -4.45 17.39 -16.12
CA GLY A 518 -3.24 18.12 -15.73
C GLY A 518 -2.77 19.20 -16.70
N THR A 519 -3.34 19.29 -17.90
CA THR A 519 -3.08 20.34 -18.92
C THR A 519 -4.34 21.11 -19.28
N LYS A 520 -5.42 20.94 -18.48
CA LYS A 520 -6.69 21.61 -18.73
C LYS A 520 -6.53 23.10 -18.51
N SER A 521 -6.75 23.90 -19.55
CA SER A 521 -6.74 25.36 -19.46
C SER A 521 -7.73 25.85 -18.41
N PRO A 522 -7.34 26.78 -17.51
CA PRO A 522 -8.24 27.38 -16.55
C PRO A 522 -9.46 28.06 -17.18
N ALA A 523 -9.35 28.56 -18.41
CA ALA A 523 -10.47 29.14 -19.16
C ALA A 523 -11.60 28.13 -19.50
N LYS A 524 -11.34 26.82 -19.33
CA LYS A 524 -12.34 25.75 -19.49
C LYS A 524 -12.92 25.28 -18.15
N LEU A 525 -12.62 25.97 -17.06
CA LEU A 525 -13.12 25.70 -15.72
C LEU A 525 -14.11 26.81 -15.33
N ASP A 526 -15.26 26.40 -14.77
CA ASP A 526 -16.28 27.34 -14.31
C ASP A 526 -16.18 27.49 -12.79
N PHE A 527 -15.69 28.64 -12.33
CA PHE A 527 -15.51 28.96 -10.91
C PHE A 527 -16.81 29.41 -10.23
N VAL A 528 -17.86 29.74 -11.01
CA VAL A 528 -19.20 30.05 -10.50
C VAL A 528 -19.17 31.11 -9.38
N HIS A 529 -19.69 30.77 -8.20
CA HIS A 529 -19.83 31.59 -7.00
C HIS A 529 -18.96 31.04 -5.87
N ILE A 530 -17.80 30.47 -6.23
CA ILE A 530 -16.98 29.75 -5.25
C ILE A 530 -16.35 30.70 -4.23
N THR A 531 -16.03 31.92 -4.64
CA THR A 531 -15.52 32.96 -3.75
C THR A 531 -16.59 33.34 -2.72
N GLU A 532 -17.82 33.58 -3.16
CA GLU A 532 -18.94 33.88 -2.27
C GLU A 532 -19.26 32.70 -1.35
N TYR A 533 -19.16 31.47 -1.84
CA TYR A 533 -19.30 30.28 -0.99
C TYR A 533 -18.33 30.32 0.17
N LEU A 534 -17.05 30.57 -0.09
CA LEU A 534 -16.00 30.62 0.94
C LEU A 534 -16.20 31.80 1.88
N GLU A 535 -16.51 32.99 1.36
CA GLU A 535 -16.75 34.20 2.17
C GLU A 535 -17.90 34.05 3.16
N ASP A 536 -18.92 33.27 2.80
CA ASP A 536 -20.07 32.98 3.66
C ASP A 536 -19.74 31.95 4.77
N GLN A 537 -18.60 31.25 4.72
CA GLN A 537 -18.16 30.32 5.76
C GLN A 537 -17.38 31.04 6.87
N ALA A 538 -17.57 30.65 8.12
CA ALA A 538 -16.77 31.19 9.22
C ALA A 538 -15.28 30.84 9.05
N PRO A 539 -14.35 31.79 9.32
CA PRO A 539 -12.93 31.49 9.35
C PRO A 539 -12.58 30.61 10.56
N ASP A 540 -11.65 29.68 10.36
CA ASP A 540 -11.02 28.91 11.42
C ASP A 540 -9.83 29.67 12.05
N ASP A 541 -9.22 29.09 13.09
CA ASP A 541 -8.09 29.69 13.83
C ASP A 541 -6.85 29.96 12.95
N LYS A 542 -6.77 29.34 11.78
CA LYS A 542 -5.68 29.50 10.80
C LYS A 542 -6.07 30.42 9.64
N GLY A 543 -7.22 31.08 9.74
CA GLY A 543 -7.77 31.95 8.69
C GLY A 543 -8.33 31.19 7.48
N GLY A 544 -8.36 29.85 7.52
CA GLY A 544 -8.98 29.03 6.51
C GLY A 544 -10.51 29.09 6.59
N ARG A 545 -11.19 28.77 5.49
CA ARG A 545 -12.66 28.80 5.43
C ARG A 545 -13.20 27.47 4.95
N ASP A 546 -14.05 26.86 5.78
CA ASP A 546 -14.51 25.47 5.59
C ASP A 546 -13.33 24.48 5.48
N GLY A 547 -12.15 24.80 6.06
CA GLY A 547 -10.94 23.99 5.93
C GLY A 547 -10.15 24.21 4.63
N THR A 548 -10.55 25.16 3.79
CA THR A 548 -9.72 25.66 2.67
C THR A 548 -8.67 26.61 3.24
N SER A 549 -7.40 26.29 3.06
CA SER A 549 -6.31 27.15 3.56
C SER A 549 -6.28 28.50 2.82
N PRO A 550 -5.70 29.55 3.42
CA PRO A 550 -5.51 30.83 2.75
C PRO A 550 -4.81 30.73 1.38
N TYR A 551 -3.84 29.81 1.24
CA TYR A 551 -3.17 29.53 -0.02
C TYR A 551 -4.14 29.05 -1.11
N PHE A 552 -4.96 28.03 -0.83
CA PHE A 552 -5.90 27.53 -1.84
C PHE A 552 -7.06 28.47 -2.10
N LYS A 553 -7.43 29.29 -1.12
CA LYS A 553 -8.40 30.37 -1.30
C LYS A 553 -7.88 31.37 -2.35
N GLU A 554 -6.66 31.86 -2.19
CA GLU A 554 -6.05 32.76 -3.17
C GLU A 554 -5.98 32.12 -4.56
N LYS A 555 -5.54 30.86 -4.63
CA LYS A 555 -5.47 30.13 -5.92
C LYS A 555 -6.83 29.93 -6.59
N LEU A 556 -7.94 30.00 -5.85
CA LEU A 556 -9.29 30.05 -6.42
C LEU A 556 -9.65 31.45 -6.92
N GLU A 557 -9.30 32.50 -6.17
CA GLU A 557 -9.52 33.91 -6.55
C GLU A 557 -8.75 34.26 -7.85
N ASP A 558 -7.55 33.71 -8.02
CA ASP A 558 -6.74 33.84 -9.24
C ASP A 558 -7.18 32.92 -10.38
N HIS A 559 -8.27 32.17 -10.19
CA HIS A 559 -8.83 31.21 -11.14
C HIS A 559 -7.83 30.15 -11.63
N THR A 560 -6.98 29.64 -10.74
CA THR A 560 -5.96 28.65 -11.13
C THR A 560 -6.52 27.22 -11.20
N ARG A 561 -5.84 26.37 -11.97
CA ARG A 561 -6.14 24.93 -12.04
C ARG A 561 -6.00 24.24 -10.68
N ILE A 562 -4.97 24.57 -9.90
CA ILE A 562 -4.72 23.92 -8.61
C ILE A 562 -5.75 24.33 -7.56
N GLY A 563 -6.18 25.60 -7.53
CA GLY A 563 -7.26 26.08 -6.68
C GLY A 563 -8.57 25.35 -7.00
N PHE A 564 -8.91 25.28 -8.30
CA PHE A 564 -10.12 24.58 -8.74
C PHE A 564 -10.15 23.12 -8.27
N LEU A 565 -9.05 22.39 -8.47
CA LEU A 565 -8.95 20.97 -8.13
C LEU A 565 -9.03 20.72 -6.64
N TYR A 566 -8.29 21.51 -5.85
CA TYR A 566 -8.33 21.41 -4.40
C TYR A 566 -9.78 21.46 -3.93
N GLN A 567 -10.50 22.50 -4.35
CA GLN A 567 -11.88 22.69 -3.94
C GLN A 567 -12.82 21.64 -4.52
N LYS A 568 -12.53 21.10 -5.71
CA LYS A 568 -13.32 20.01 -6.29
C LYS A 568 -13.17 18.69 -5.52
N LEU A 569 -12.01 18.43 -4.94
CA LEU A 569 -11.77 17.24 -4.09
C LEU A 569 -12.25 17.46 -2.64
N HIS A 570 -12.09 18.68 -2.13
CA HIS A 570 -12.48 19.10 -0.78
C HIS A 570 -14.01 19.24 -0.63
N ARG A 571 -14.64 20.03 -1.52
CA ARG A 571 -16.10 20.29 -1.55
C ARG A 571 -16.62 20.29 -2.98
N PRO A 572 -16.78 19.11 -3.60
CA PRO A 572 -17.10 19.00 -5.02
C PRO A 572 -18.34 19.74 -5.50
N ARG A 573 -19.31 19.94 -4.59
CA ARG A 573 -20.63 20.53 -4.87
C ARG A 573 -20.75 22.01 -4.48
N SER A 574 -19.69 22.59 -3.93
CA SER A 574 -19.62 24.05 -3.65
C SER A 574 -19.75 24.90 -4.92
N TYR A 575 -19.38 24.38 -6.08
CA TYR A 575 -19.58 25.04 -7.38
C TYR A 575 -21.06 25.21 -7.81
N ASP A 576 -22.00 24.57 -7.12
CA ASP A 576 -23.44 24.81 -7.30
C ASP A 576 -23.99 25.82 -6.28
N TYR A 577 -23.14 26.46 -5.47
CA TYR A 577 -23.58 27.43 -4.47
C TYR A 577 -24.42 28.54 -5.11
N ARG A 578 -25.56 28.87 -4.47
CA ARG A 578 -26.60 29.79 -4.95
C ARG A 578 -27.27 29.41 -6.29
N LYS A 579 -26.94 28.27 -6.89
CA LYS A 579 -27.57 27.72 -8.11
C LYS A 579 -28.50 26.54 -7.82
N THR A 580 -29.08 26.49 -6.63
CA THR A 580 -30.02 25.43 -6.20
C THR A 580 -31.49 25.74 -6.49
N ASN A 581 -31.79 26.90 -7.10
CA ASN A 581 -33.14 27.18 -7.61
C ASN A 581 -33.38 26.39 -8.90
N GLU A 582 -34.56 25.75 -9.02
CA GLU A 582 -34.98 24.99 -10.20
C GLU A 582 -35.03 25.85 -11.48
N ASP A 583 -35.22 27.17 -11.36
CA ASP A 583 -35.16 28.09 -12.52
C ASP A 583 -33.76 28.19 -13.14
N LEU A 584 -32.71 27.96 -12.34
CA LEU A 584 -31.31 28.03 -12.78
C LEU A 584 -30.78 26.64 -13.15
N LYS A 585 -31.14 25.63 -12.36
CA LYS A 585 -30.61 24.28 -12.50
C LYS A 585 -31.59 23.26 -11.93
N THR A 586 -32.17 22.45 -12.81
CA THR A 586 -33.10 21.40 -12.39
C THR A 586 -32.41 20.38 -11.50
N TRP A 587 -33.19 19.71 -10.64
CA TRP A 587 -32.66 18.73 -9.70
C TRP A 587 -31.66 17.75 -10.32
N ASP A 588 -31.94 17.19 -11.51
CA ASP A 588 -31.11 16.19 -12.17
C ASP A 588 -29.79 16.74 -12.74
N ASP A 589 -29.75 18.03 -13.10
CA ASP A 589 -28.57 18.69 -13.66
C ASP A 589 -27.55 19.10 -12.59
N ARG A 590 -27.96 19.18 -11.31
CA ARG A 590 -27.08 19.49 -10.17
C ARG A 590 -25.87 18.56 -10.07
N LEU A 591 -24.73 19.12 -9.66
CA LEU A 591 -23.46 18.42 -9.48
C LEU A 591 -23.61 17.22 -8.55
N ARG A 592 -23.02 16.10 -8.98
CA ARG A 592 -23.22 14.78 -8.37
C ARG A 592 -21.99 14.18 -7.72
N MET A 593 -20.79 14.75 -7.95
CA MET A 593 -19.56 14.24 -7.34
C MET A 593 -19.71 14.23 -5.81
N PRO A 594 -19.51 13.07 -5.16
CA PRO A 594 -19.77 12.92 -3.75
C PRO A 594 -18.56 13.37 -2.92
N GLN A 595 -18.76 13.54 -1.62
CA GLN A 595 -17.68 13.91 -0.69
C GLN A 595 -17.10 12.65 -0.03
N PHE A 596 -15.78 12.46 -0.12
CA PHE A 596 -15.08 11.31 0.47
C PHE A 596 -14.66 11.56 1.92
N ALA A 597 -14.46 10.49 2.71
CA ALA A 597 -14.07 10.53 4.12
C ALA A 597 -12.85 11.44 4.40
N TRP A 598 -11.84 11.41 3.53
CA TRP A 598 -10.59 12.17 3.63
C TRP A 598 -10.68 13.60 3.09
N ALA A 599 -11.84 14.08 2.66
CA ALA A 599 -11.96 15.40 2.04
C ALA A 599 -11.47 16.55 2.95
N ASN A 600 -11.47 16.38 4.27
CA ASN A 600 -10.99 17.39 5.22
C ASN A 600 -9.51 17.22 5.61
N ASP A 601 -8.80 16.23 5.05
CA ASP A 601 -7.36 16.02 5.26
C ASP A 601 -6.60 16.67 4.08
N PRO A 602 -5.95 17.84 4.29
CA PRO A 602 -5.27 18.55 3.21
C PRO A 602 -4.14 17.73 2.58
N ALA A 603 -3.45 16.89 3.36
CA ALA A 603 -2.39 16.04 2.83
C ALA A 603 -2.98 14.99 1.87
N ALA A 604 -4.05 14.32 2.27
CA ALA A 604 -4.76 13.36 1.41
C ALA A 604 -5.33 14.00 0.14
N VAL A 605 -5.86 15.24 0.24
CA VAL A 605 -6.31 16.00 -0.92
C VAL A 605 -5.14 16.27 -1.87
N GLU A 606 -4.02 16.78 -1.35
CA GLU A 606 -2.85 17.09 -2.16
C GLU A 606 -2.18 15.85 -2.79
N GLU A 607 -2.21 14.68 -2.14
CA GLU A 607 -1.76 13.42 -2.73
C GLU A 607 -2.57 13.09 -3.99
N VAL A 608 -3.91 13.16 -3.91
CA VAL A 608 -4.79 12.91 -5.06
C VAL A 608 -4.61 13.99 -6.12
N MET A 609 -4.42 15.25 -5.72
CA MET A 609 -4.06 16.32 -6.63
C MET A 609 -2.76 16.02 -7.38
N THR A 610 -1.74 15.54 -6.67
CA THR A 610 -0.42 15.22 -7.25
C THR A 610 -0.57 14.18 -8.36
N PHE A 611 -1.38 13.14 -8.15
CA PHE A 611 -1.65 12.19 -9.22
C PHE A 611 -2.43 12.81 -10.39
N ILE A 612 -3.53 13.54 -10.11
CA ILE A 612 -4.40 14.11 -11.14
C ILE A 612 -3.70 15.17 -11.98
N LEU A 613 -2.84 16.00 -11.37
CA LEU A 613 -2.01 16.99 -12.06
C LEU A 613 -1.00 16.32 -13.02
N GLY A 614 -0.59 15.09 -12.73
CA GLY A 614 0.28 14.30 -13.61
C GLY A 614 -0.44 13.72 -14.83
N LEU A 615 -1.77 13.69 -14.84
CA LEU A 615 -2.60 13.21 -15.96
C LEU A 615 -2.68 14.28 -17.05
N THR A 616 -1.57 14.54 -17.70
CA THR A 616 -1.41 15.62 -18.69
C THR A 616 -1.85 15.22 -20.09
N GLY A 617 -1.95 13.92 -20.37
CA GLY A 617 -2.16 13.40 -21.71
C GLY A 617 -1.02 13.75 -22.68
N GLU A 618 0.10 14.26 -22.16
CA GLU A 618 1.26 14.67 -22.94
C GLU A 618 1.85 13.46 -23.65
N LYS A 619 2.05 13.57 -24.96
CA LYS A 619 2.58 12.48 -25.77
C LYS A 619 4.09 12.41 -25.59
N ILE A 620 4.52 11.49 -24.73
CA ILE A 620 5.94 11.19 -24.53
C ILE A 620 6.35 10.07 -25.49
N ASN A 621 7.38 10.31 -26.29
CA ASN A 621 7.94 9.29 -27.17
C ASN A 621 8.35 8.06 -26.35
N SER A 622 8.07 6.85 -26.85
CA SER A 622 8.34 5.59 -26.17
C SER A 622 9.80 5.43 -25.76
N LYS A 623 10.75 6.09 -26.44
CA LYS A 623 12.16 6.11 -26.08
C LYS A 623 12.48 6.87 -24.77
N TYR A 624 11.54 7.62 -24.21
CA TYR A 624 11.69 8.25 -22.89
C TYR A 624 10.89 7.52 -21.81
N LEU A 625 10.03 6.57 -22.21
CA LEU A 625 9.19 5.85 -21.26
C LEU A 625 10.00 4.78 -20.53
N PRO A 626 9.75 4.57 -19.22
CA PRO A 626 10.51 3.61 -18.46
C PRO A 626 10.27 2.17 -18.91
N LYS A 627 9.06 1.80 -19.38
CA LYS A 627 8.75 0.43 -19.82
C LYS A 627 9.64 -0.08 -20.96
N THR A 628 10.12 0.79 -21.85
CA THR A 628 11.04 0.40 -22.93
C THR A 628 12.49 0.27 -22.44
N HIS A 629 12.80 0.78 -21.25
CA HIS A 629 14.13 0.78 -20.64
C HIS A 629 14.22 -0.01 -19.33
N TYR A 630 13.10 -0.50 -18.81
CA TYR A 630 13.07 -1.31 -17.60
C TYR A 630 13.68 -2.67 -17.89
N THR A 631 14.64 -3.04 -17.07
CA THR A 631 15.10 -4.42 -16.96
C THR A 631 13.94 -5.32 -16.53
N ALA A 632 14.06 -6.63 -16.77
CA ALA A 632 13.12 -7.61 -16.25
C ALA A 632 12.94 -7.48 -14.73
N THR A 633 14.01 -7.14 -14.01
CA THR A 633 14.03 -6.90 -12.56
C THR A 633 13.13 -5.72 -12.18
N GLN A 634 13.32 -4.55 -12.79
CA GLN A 634 12.52 -3.36 -12.51
C GLN A 634 11.03 -3.59 -12.82
N THR A 635 10.75 -4.29 -13.91
CA THR A 635 9.38 -4.66 -14.29
C THR A 635 8.73 -5.56 -13.23
N ALA A 636 9.44 -6.59 -12.77
CA ALA A 636 8.96 -7.50 -11.74
C ALA A 636 8.72 -6.78 -10.39
N VAL A 637 9.62 -5.86 -10.01
CA VAL A 637 9.47 -5.05 -8.79
C VAL A 637 8.23 -4.15 -8.87
N ALA A 638 8.05 -3.40 -9.96
CA ALA A 638 6.90 -2.53 -10.12
C ALA A 638 5.56 -3.31 -10.14
N GLN A 639 5.49 -4.41 -10.89
CA GLN A 639 4.30 -5.25 -10.98
C GLN A 639 3.96 -5.90 -9.65
N GLY A 640 4.94 -6.49 -8.95
CA GLY A 640 4.68 -7.12 -7.66
C GLY A 640 4.34 -6.14 -6.55
N ALA A 641 4.91 -4.92 -6.55
CA ALA A 641 4.52 -3.87 -5.61
C ALA A 641 3.03 -3.53 -5.72
N LYS A 642 2.50 -3.42 -6.95
CA LYS A 642 1.05 -3.24 -7.19
C LYS A 642 0.22 -4.37 -6.56
N LEU A 643 0.68 -5.61 -6.67
CA LEU A 643 0.00 -6.78 -6.13
C LEU A 643 0.09 -6.85 -4.59
N LEU A 644 1.24 -6.53 -4.01
CA LEU A 644 1.43 -6.45 -2.55
C LEU A 644 0.44 -5.46 -1.92
N ASN A 645 0.28 -4.29 -2.52
CA ASN A 645 -0.67 -3.27 -2.07
C ASN A 645 -2.12 -3.73 -2.27
N ARG A 646 -2.45 -4.31 -3.44
CA ARG A 646 -3.79 -4.82 -3.75
C ARG A 646 -4.26 -5.89 -2.77
N TYR A 647 -3.37 -6.77 -2.31
CA TYR A 647 -3.70 -7.87 -1.40
C TYR A 647 -3.33 -7.60 0.06
N ASN A 648 -2.89 -6.38 0.39
CA ASN A 648 -2.47 -5.96 1.73
C ASN A 648 -1.46 -6.92 2.37
N CYS A 649 -0.48 -7.38 1.60
CA CYS A 649 0.50 -8.35 2.10
C CYS A 649 1.31 -7.77 3.28
N THR A 650 1.53 -6.47 3.29
CA THR A 650 2.18 -5.72 4.38
C THR A 650 1.35 -5.69 5.67
N GLY A 651 0.03 -5.88 5.63
CA GLY A 651 -0.77 -5.98 6.86
C GLY A 651 -0.40 -7.19 7.72
N CYS A 652 0.13 -8.26 7.11
CA CYS A 652 0.61 -9.46 7.81
C CYS A 652 2.13 -9.52 7.89
N HIS A 653 2.81 -9.26 6.77
CA HIS A 653 4.23 -9.55 6.61
C HIS A 653 5.09 -8.29 6.70
N THR A 654 6.13 -8.34 7.53
CA THR A 654 7.19 -7.34 7.54
C THR A 654 8.05 -7.49 6.29
N LEU A 655 8.13 -6.44 5.48
CA LEU A 655 8.96 -6.37 4.28
C LEU A 655 10.29 -5.66 4.51
N GLU A 656 10.34 -4.76 5.50
CA GLU A 656 11.53 -4.01 5.95
C GLU A 656 11.44 -3.84 7.47
N MET A 657 12.56 -4.03 8.17
CA MET A 657 12.63 -3.82 9.62
C MET A 657 12.66 -2.32 9.94
N PRO A 658 12.32 -1.91 11.18
CA PRO A 658 12.46 -0.51 11.56
C PRO A 658 13.94 -0.10 11.48
N ARG A 659 14.15 1.19 11.17
CA ARG A 659 15.49 1.78 11.12
C ARG A 659 15.66 2.80 12.23
N TYR A 660 16.84 2.81 12.83
CA TYR A 660 17.25 3.72 13.88
C TYR A 660 18.42 4.54 13.36
N THR A 661 18.18 5.83 13.12
CA THR A 661 19.15 6.74 12.53
C THR A 661 19.78 7.60 13.61
N ILE A 662 21.08 7.48 13.79
CA ILE A 662 21.90 8.44 14.55
C ILE A 662 22.23 9.59 13.59
N ALA A 663 21.78 10.80 13.91
CA ALA A 663 21.99 11.97 13.05
C ALA A 663 23.48 12.34 12.93
N ALA A 664 23.83 12.96 11.80
CA ALA A 664 25.18 13.46 11.56
C ALA A 664 25.63 14.44 12.66
N GLY A 665 26.88 14.34 13.10
CA GLY A 665 27.43 15.16 14.19
C GLY A 665 26.99 14.78 15.61
N THR A 666 26.11 13.77 15.77
CA THR A 666 25.81 13.20 17.09
C THR A 666 27.03 12.43 17.61
N LYS A 667 27.41 12.68 18.85
CA LYS A 667 28.50 11.95 19.52
C LYS A 667 28.14 10.48 19.72
N LEU A 668 28.85 9.59 19.06
CA LEU A 668 28.56 8.15 19.09
C LEU A 668 28.67 7.51 20.48
N ASP A 669 29.51 8.03 21.36
CA ASP A 669 29.65 7.56 22.75
C ASP A 669 28.42 7.88 23.62
N GLU A 670 27.65 8.91 23.26
CA GLU A 670 26.39 9.25 23.93
C GLU A 670 25.19 8.48 23.31
N ALA A 671 25.28 8.16 22.00
CA ALA A 671 24.23 7.46 21.26
C ALA A 671 24.29 5.92 21.39
N LEU A 672 25.47 5.32 21.60
CA LEU A 672 25.70 3.88 21.75
C LEU A 672 26.12 3.55 23.19
N THR A 673 25.16 3.33 24.08
CA THR A 673 25.39 3.32 25.53
C THR A 673 26.19 2.12 26.05
N ASP A 674 26.22 1.00 25.31
CA ASP A 674 26.96 -0.23 25.69
C ASP A 674 27.92 -0.74 24.58
N PHE A 675 28.49 0.19 23.81
CA PHE A 675 29.24 -0.13 22.59
C PHE A 675 30.41 -1.11 22.81
N GLN A 676 31.18 -0.96 23.90
CA GLN A 676 32.32 -1.84 24.17
C GLN A 676 31.90 -3.30 24.41
N THR A 677 30.82 -3.50 25.16
CA THR A 677 30.27 -4.83 25.40
C THR A 677 29.70 -5.40 24.11
N ASN A 678 28.96 -4.59 23.33
CA ASN A 678 28.43 -5.02 22.03
C ASN A 678 29.55 -5.51 21.11
N VAL A 679 30.66 -4.75 20.98
CA VAL A 679 31.83 -5.17 20.20
C VAL A 679 32.40 -6.49 20.72
N LYS A 680 32.65 -6.60 22.03
CA LYS A 680 33.23 -7.80 22.63
C LYS A 680 32.37 -9.04 22.38
N VAL A 681 31.05 -8.94 22.57
CA VAL A 681 30.11 -10.05 22.35
C VAL A 681 30.07 -10.43 20.87
N ALA A 682 29.89 -9.45 19.98
CA ALA A 682 29.82 -9.70 18.53
C ALA A 682 31.10 -10.37 17.99
N TYR A 683 32.28 -9.96 18.47
CA TYR A 683 33.56 -10.49 18.00
C TYR A 683 33.88 -11.87 18.59
N ASN A 684 33.54 -12.13 19.86
CA ASN A 684 33.67 -13.47 20.46
C ASN A 684 32.81 -14.51 19.72
N ASN A 685 31.62 -14.13 19.26
CA ASN A 685 30.73 -15.02 18.53
C ASN A 685 31.29 -15.46 17.16
N ARG A 686 32.26 -14.72 16.60
CA ARG A 686 32.86 -15.02 15.28
C ARG A 686 33.73 -16.27 15.30
N ALA A 687 34.40 -16.54 16.42
CA ALA A 687 35.25 -17.71 16.59
C ALA A 687 34.47 -19.04 16.53
N THR A 688 33.13 -18.98 16.59
CA THR A 688 32.23 -20.14 16.51
C THR A 688 31.40 -20.15 15.24
N ASP A 689 31.72 -19.33 14.25
CA ASP A 689 30.87 -19.12 13.08
C ASP A 689 31.63 -19.18 11.74
N PHE A 690 30.94 -19.48 10.63
CA PHE A 690 31.52 -19.62 9.29
C PHE A 690 31.77 -18.27 8.59
N LEU A 691 32.07 -17.20 9.36
CA LEU A 691 32.27 -15.87 8.78
C LEU A 691 33.50 -15.85 7.86
N ALA A 692 34.57 -16.59 8.19
CA ALA A 692 35.77 -16.66 7.36
C ALA A 692 35.54 -17.27 5.99
N GLU A 693 34.68 -18.28 5.91
CA GLU A 693 34.39 -19.01 4.68
C GLU A 693 33.42 -18.24 3.78
N PHE A 694 32.41 -17.58 4.35
CA PHE A 694 31.40 -16.86 3.58
C PHE A 694 31.76 -15.40 3.33
N TYR A 695 32.49 -14.78 4.25
CA TYR A 695 32.81 -13.35 4.26
C TYR A 695 34.26 -13.10 4.68
N PRO A 696 35.26 -13.61 3.92
CA PRO A 696 36.67 -13.58 4.31
C PRO A 696 37.25 -12.18 4.49
N GLY A 697 36.67 -11.16 3.84
CA GLY A 697 37.06 -9.76 4.00
C GLY A 697 36.46 -9.06 5.23
N GLU A 698 35.61 -9.75 5.99
CA GLU A 698 34.86 -9.21 7.13
C GLU A 698 35.26 -9.87 8.47
N THR A 699 36.28 -10.74 8.45
CA THR A 699 36.75 -11.45 9.63
C THR A 699 37.77 -10.66 10.44
N TYR A 700 37.81 -10.96 11.73
CA TYR A 700 38.68 -10.34 12.71
C TYR A 700 39.87 -11.25 13.03
N ASP A 701 41.05 -10.66 13.19
CA ASP A 701 42.22 -11.32 13.74
C ASP A 701 42.28 -11.03 15.26
N GLU A 702 42.05 -12.06 16.08
CA GLU A 702 42.08 -11.97 17.55
C GLU A 702 43.38 -11.41 18.13
N LYS A 703 44.47 -11.45 17.35
CA LYS A 703 45.79 -10.94 17.75
C LYS A 703 45.97 -9.45 17.45
N LYS A 704 45.10 -8.85 16.62
CA LYS A 704 45.07 -7.41 16.36
C LYS A 704 44.08 -6.75 17.30
N LYS A 705 44.57 -5.85 18.16
CA LYS A 705 43.65 -4.97 18.92
C LYS A 705 42.80 -4.20 17.92
N PRO A 706 41.47 -4.16 18.08
CA PRO A 706 40.65 -3.35 17.20
C PRO A 706 41.04 -1.88 17.36
N GLU A 707 41.48 -1.24 16.28
CA GLU A 707 41.74 0.19 16.29
C GLU A 707 40.39 0.90 16.14
N LEU A 708 39.98 1.60 17.19
CA LEU A 708 38.84 2.51 17.12
C LEU A 708 39.17 3.61 16.14
N SER A 709 38.50 3.60 14.98
CA SER A 709 38.53 4.78 14.13
C SER A 709 37.92 5.97 14.89
N GLY A 710 38.37 7.17 14.54
CA GLY A 710 37.66 8.39 14.94
C GLY A 710 36.21 8.34 14.48
N ASP A 711 35.36 9.08 15.17
CA ASP A 711 34.01 9.36 14.69
C ASP A 711 34.12 10.17 13.39
N ASP A 712 33.57 9.65 12.29
CA ASP A 712 33.60 10.34 11.00
C ASP A 712 32.47 11.36 10.86
N GLY A 713 31.62 11.51 11.90
CA GLY A 713 30.53 12.46 11.97
C GLY A 713 29.37 12.16 11.03
N LYS A 714 29.40 11.03 10.32
CA LYS A 714 28.37 10.65 9.35
C LYS A 714 27.15 10.05 10.06
N PRO A 715 25.96 10.16 9.47
CA PRO A 715 24.78 9.52 10.03
C PRO A 715 24.93 7.99 9.96
N ILE A 716 24.48 7.29 11.00
CA ILE A 716 24.49 5.83 11.08
C ILE A 716 23.05 5.33 11.06
N VAL A 717 22.73 4.45 10.13
CA VAL A 717 21.40 3.81 10.04
C VAL A 717 21.52 2.36 10.47
N ILE A 718 20.78 2.00 11.53
CA ILE A 718 20.74 0.66 12.10
C ILE A 718 19.38 0.04 11.75
N GLU A 719 19.38 -1.05 11.00
CA GLU A 719 18.15 -1.80 10.66
C GLU A 719 18.05 -3.08 11.49
N GLY A 720 17.00 -3.20 12.29
CA GLY A 720 16.87 -4.34 13.19
C GLY A 720 15.57 -4.39 13.99
N MET A 721 15.40 -5.46 14.74
CA MET A 721 14.23 -5.68 15.60
C MET A 721 14.54 -5.18 17.01
N PRO A 722 13.66 -4.37 17.63
CA PRO A 722 13.80 -4.02 19.04
C PRO A 722 13.55 -5.28 19.89
N ILE A 723 14.49 -5.63 20.76
CA ILE A 723 14.39 -6.82 21.62
C ILE A 723 14.28 -6.48 23.12
N GLY A 724 14.43 -5.21 23.49
CA GLY A 724 14.25 -4.77 24.86
C GLY A 724 14.46 -3.27 25.02
N THR A 725 13.78 -2.68 25.99
CA THR A 725 13.96 -1.28 26.40
C THR A 725 14.02 -1.20 27.91
N PHE A 726 15.01 -0.49 28.46
CA PHE A 726 15.12 -0.21 29.88
C PHE A 726 15.59 1.23 30.08
N GLU A 727 14.81 2.04 30.82
CA GLU A 727 15.00 3.49 30.92
C GLU A 727 15.13 4.15 29.53
N ASN A 728 16.27 4.75 29.20
CA ASN A 728 16.55 5.36 27.89
C ASN A 728 17.37 4.43 26.96
N GLU A 729 17.66 3.20 27.37
CA GLU A 729 18.41 2.23 26.57
C GLU A 729 17.48 1.33 25.75
N LEU A 730 17.70 1.30 24.45
CA LEU A 730 17.01 0.46 23.49
C LEU A 730 17.99 -0.55 22.90
N THR A 731 17.74 -1.84 23.13
CA THR A 731 18.53 -2.90 22.49
C THR A 731 17.87 -3.32 21.17
N VAL A 732 18.63 -3.22 20.08
CA VAL A 732 18.22 -3.60 18.73
C VAL A 732 19.05 -4.80 18.27
N GLN A 733 18.38 -5.88 17.88
CA GLN A 733 19.01 -7.01 17.21
C GLN A 733 19.07 -6.75 15.70
N LEU A 734 20.25 -6.86 15.12
CA LEU A 734 20.50 -6.50 13.72
C LEU A 734 19.86 -7.48 12.73
N TRP A 735 19.27 -6.91 11.69
CA TRP A 735 18.75 -7.63 10.52
C TRP A 735 19.46 -7.27 9.22
N GLN A 736 20.29 -6.22 9.25
CA GLN A 736 21.29 -5.90 8.24
C GLN A 736 22.64 -5.66 8.91
N PRO A 737 23.76 -6.02 8.25
CA PRO A 737 25.07 -5.65 8.73
C PRO A 737 25.25 -4.13 8.74
N VAL A 738 25.95 -3.60 9.75
CA VAL A 738 26.28 -2.17 9.88
C VAL A 738 27.74 -2.02 10.31
N THR A 739 28.42 -0.99 9.83
CA THR A 739 29.80 -0.69 10.25
C THR A 739 29.83 0.59 11.07
N ILE A 740 30.34 0.51 12.29
CA ILE A 740 30.36 1.61 13.27
C ILE A 740 31.77 1.71 13.82
N ARG A 741 32.42 2.87 13.66
CA ARG A 741 33.80 3.13 14.14
C ARG A 741 34.83 2.09 13.71
N GLY A 742 34.71 1.58 12.47
CA GLY A 742 35.57 0.52 11.93
C GLY A 742 35.17 -0.91 12.32
N PHE A 743 34.20 -1.07 13.24
CA PHE A 743 33.67 -2.37 13.63
C PHE A 743 32.44 -2.70 12.80
N ARG A 744 32.53 -3.77 12.01
CA ARG A 744 31.36 -4.34 11.33
C ARG A 744 30.58 -5.19 12.33
N PHE A 745 29.27 -5.06 12.39
CA PHE A 745 28.33 -5.92 13.12
C PHE A 745 27.47 -6.66 12.10
N HIS A 746 27.13 -7.92 12.37
CA HIS A 746 26.38 -8.79 11.46
C HIS A 746 24.96 -9.05 11.96
N VAL A 747 24.15 -9.67 11.09
CA VAL A 747 22.79 -10.09 11.44
C VAL A 747 22.80 -11.02 12.66
N GLY A 748 21.98 -10.70 13.65
CA GLY A 748 21.90 -11.40 14.93
C GLY A 748 22.73 -10.78 16.06
N ASP A 749 23.70 -9.90 15.75
CA ASP A 749 24.37 -9.09 16.77
C ASP A 749 23.40 -8.06 17.36
N ASN A 750 23.68 -7.64 18.60
CA ASN A 750 22.87 -6.65 19.32
C ASN A 750 23.63 -5.34 19.45
N LEU A 751 22.91 -4.22 19.31
CA LEU A 751 23.38 -2.87 19.59
C LEU A 751 22.47 -2.21 20.63
N THR A 752 23.07 -1.57 21.62
CA THR A 752 22.34 -0.80 22.64
C THR A 752 22.43 0.69 22.31
N LEU A 753 21.27 1.32 22.13
CA LEU A 753 21.11 2.70 21.65
C LEU A 753 20.47 3.57 22.72
N ASN A 754 20.83 4.84 22.77
CA ASN A 754 20.07 5.84 23.49
C ASN A 754 18.82 6.23 22.69
N ALA A 755 17.63 5.86 23.19
CA ALA A 755 16.36 6.05 22.51
C ALA A 755 16.03 7.54 22.22
N SER A 756 16.60 8.47 23.00
CA SER A 756 16.39 9.91 22.81
C SER A 756 17.29 10.54 21.75
N MET A 757 18.30 9.81 21.26
CA MET A 757 19.30 10.30 20.30
C MET A 757 19.18 9.64 18.92
N VAL A 758 18.13 8.85 18.70
CA VAL A 758 17.88 8.16 17.43
C VAL A 758 16.56 8.58 16.83
N GLU A 759 16.57 8.88 15.54
CA GLU A 759 15.34 9.01 14.75
C GLU A 759 14.86 7.62 14.34
N VAL A 760 13.60 7.30 14.63
CA VAL A 760 13.02 5.98 14.34
C VAL A 760 12.17 6.05 13.08
N THR A 761 12.59 5.29 12.05
CA THR A 761 11.75 5.00 10.89
C THR A 761 10.96 3.72 11.14
N PRO A 762 9.61 3.75 11.03
CA PRO A 762 8.76 2.57 11.12
C PRO A 762 9.17 1.41 10.19
N PRO A 763 8.82 0.15 10.53
CA PRO A 763 8.94 -0.96 9.59
C PRO A 763 7.99 -0.78 8.40
N LYS A 764 8.34 -1.39 7.26
CA LYS A 764 7.40 -1.53 6.13
C LYS A 764 6.60 -2.81 6.30
N GLY A 765 5.38 -2.67 6.83
CA GLY A 765 4.45 -3.78 7.07
C GLY A 765 4.77 -4.60 8.32
N GLY A 766 4.03 -5.69 8.48
CA GLY A 766 4.01 -6.52 9.68
C GLY A 766 3.02 -6.05 10.72
N ASP A 767 2.05 -5.20 10.39
CA ASP A 767 1.08 -4.60 11.33
C ASP A 767 0.53 -5.63 12.32
N PHE A 768 -0.01 -6.74 11.81
CA PHE A 768 -0.51 -7.84 12.63
C PHE A 768 0.58 -8.51 13.47
N ALA A 769 1.77 -8.74 12.90
CA ALA A 769 2.85 -9.39 13.61
C ALA A 769 3.33 -8.54 14.80
N TRP A 770 3.49 -7.23 14.60
CA TRP A 770 3.85 -6.28 15.66
C TRP A 770 2.77 -6.19 16.74
N LEU A 771 1.49 -6.07 16.35
CA LEU A 771 0.36 -6.05 17.29
C LEU A 771 0.28 -7.34 18.11
N SER A 772 0.31 -8.49 17.44
CA SER A 772 0.11 -9.79 18.08
C SER A 772 1.29 -10.18 18.97
N ALA A 773 2.53 -9.89 18.55
CA ALA A 773 3.73 -10.11 19.36
C ALA A 773 3.68 -9.30 20.66
N THR A 774 3.41 -7.99 20.54
CA THR A 774 3.42 -7.09 21.70
C THR A 774 2.33 -7.45 22.70
N TYR A 775 1.11 -7.70 22.19
CA TYR A 775 0.00 -8.16 23.03
C TYR A 775 0.34 -9.44 23.81
N GLN A 776 0.94 -10.41 23.15
CA GLN A 776 1.31 -11.68 23.80
C GLN A 776 2.44 -11.49 24.82
N ALA A 777 3.46 -10.69 24.50
CA ALA A 777 4.57 -10.39 25.40
C ALA A 777 4.05 -9.75 26.68
N GLU A 778 3.19 -8.72 26.59
CA GLU A 778 2.62 -8.03 27.76
C GLU A 778 1.71 -8.94 28.59
N LYS A 779 0.84 -9.71 27.93
CA LYS A 779 -0.11 -10.61 28.61
C LYS A 779 0.59 -11.72 29.39
N THR A 780 1.72 -12.21 28.89
CA THR A 780 2.40 -13.41 29.42
C THR A 780 3.71 -13.12 30.15
N GLY A 781 4.26 -11.92 30.00
CA GLY A 781 5.62 -11.59 30.43
C GLY A 781 6.72 -12.33 29.67
N THR A 782 6.41 -12.94 28.52
CA THR A 782 7.43 -13.62 27.70
C THR A 782 8.17 -12.66 26.80
N ASP A 783 9.45 -12.96 26.56
CA ASP A 783 10.29 -12.18 25.65
C ASP A 783 9.68 -12.11 24.24
N PHE A 784 9.94 -10.99 23.58
CA PHE A 784 9.38 -10.66 22.27
C PHE A 784 9.84 -11.62 21.15
N ALA A 785 11.13 -11.98 21.13
CA ALA A 785 11.73 -12.70 20.02
C ALA A 785 11.17 -14.14 19.81
N PRO A 786 10.99 -14.99 20.84
CA PRO A 786 10.41 -16.33 20.67
C PRO A 786 9.00 -16.35 20.09
N LEU A 787 8.20 -15.28 20.31
CA LEU A 787 6.83 -15.18 19.82
C LEU A 787 6.78 -15.11 18.28
N TRP A 788 7.81 -14.55 17.65
CA TRP A 788 7.86 -14.37 16.20
C TRP A 788 7.91 -15.70 15.42
N ASN A 789 8.36 -16.78 16.05
CA ASN A 789 8.27 -18.13 15.47
C ASN A 789 6.82 -18.57 15.19
N ARG A 790 5.84 -17.97 15.89
CA ARG A 790 4.40 -18.28 15.80
C ARG A 790 3.59 -17.25 14.98
N LEU A 791 4.25 -16.24 14.41
CA LEU A 791 3.62 -15.14 13.66
C LEU A 791 3.88 -15.25 12.14
N PRO A 792 3.23 -14.43 11.28
CA PRO A 792 3.64 -14.31 9.89
C PRO A 792 5.15 -14.11 9.77
N PRO A 793 5.83 -14.86 8.89
CA PRO A 793 7.26 -14.67 8.73
C PRO A 793 7.52 -13.29 8.09
N PRO A 794 8.57 -12.56 8.53
CA PRO A 794 9.12 -11.48 7.73
C PRO A 794 9.50 -12.02 6.36
N LEU A 795 9.19 -11.28 5.29
CA LEU A 795 9.55 -11.63 3.91
C LEU A 795 10.81 -10.88 3.48
N LEU A 796 11.76 -10.79 4.40
CA LEU A 796 13.10 -10.25 4.16
C LEU A 796 13.93 -11.33 3.48
N ARG A 797 14.57 -11.00 2.35
CA ARG A 797 15.38 -11.93 1.57
C ARG A 797 14.59 -13.16 1.06
N GLU A 798 13.26 -13.04 0.94
CA GLU A 798 12.40 -14.17 0.55
C GLU A 798 12.75 -14.68 -0.85
N GLY A 799 13.15 -13.81 -1.77
CA GLY A 799 13.59 -14.17 -3.12
C GLY A 799 14.88 -14.97 -3.16
N LYS A 800 15.83 -14.70 -2.25
CA LYS A 800 17.03 -15.53 -2.05
C LYS A 800 16.70 -16.87 -1.39
N LYS A 801 15.66 -16.89 -0.56
CA LYS A 801 15.27 -18.06 0.24
C LYS A 801 14.54 -19.11 -0.58
N VAL A 802 13.45 -18.74 -1.25
CA VAL A 802 12.58 -19.69 -1.95
C VAL A 802 12.71 -19.64 -3.46
N GLN A 803 12.38 -20.76 -4.12
CA GLN A 803 12.34 -20.84 -5.58
C GLN A 803 11.05 -20.22 -6.12
N PRO A 804 11.07 -19.45 -7.22
CA PRO A 804 9.86 -18.81 -7.75
C PRO A 804 8.74 -19.82 -8.10
N PRO A 805 9.00 -20.97 -8.74
CA PRO A 805 7.94 -21.95 -9.02
C PRO A 805 7.22 -22.47 -7.78
N TRP A 806 7.96 -22.68 -6.68
CA TRP A 806 7.37 -23.11 -5.41
C TRP A 806 6.54 -21.99 -4.79
N LEU A 807 7.03 -20.75 -4.79
CA LEU A 807 6.30 -19.63 -4.20
C LEU A 807 5.01 -19.34 -4.98
N THR A 808 5.04 -19.40 -6.31
CA THR A 808 3.85 -19.32 -7.16
C THR A 808 2.83 -20.40 -6.78
N ALA A 809 3.26 -21.66 -6.68
CA ALA A 809 2.38 -22.78 -6.31
C ALA A 809 1.81 -22.60 -4.90
N PHE A 810 2.62 -22.17 -3.93
CA PHE A 810 2.20 -21.92 -2.57
C PHE A 810 1.18 -20.78 -2.46
N LEU A 811 1.35 -19.69 -3.22
CA LEU A 811 0.39 -18.59 -3.23
C LEU A 811 -0.95 -19.01 -3.87
N ASN A 812 -0.93 -19.90 -4.86
CA ASN A 812 -2.14 -20.43 -5.49
C ASN A 812 -2.95 -21.33 -4.55
N ASP A 813 -2.30 -22.25 -3.81
CA ASP A 813 -2.95 -23.07 -2.80
C ASP A 813 -2.06 -23.26 -1.55
N PRO A 814 -2.16 -22.36 -0.57
CA PRO A 814 -1.29 -22.37 0.60
C PRO A 814 -1.57 -23.55 1.52
N ALA A 815 -0.57 -24.43 1.67
CA ALA A 815 -0.55 -25.52 2.64
C ALA A 815 0.11 -25.12 3.98
N ALA A 816 -0.13 -25.89 5.04
CA ALA A 816 0.53 -25.65 6.32
C ALA A 816 2.04 -25.98 6.24
N ILE A 817 2.89 -24.95 6.35
CA ILE A 817 4.36 -25.11 6.35
C ILE A 817 4.93 -25.30 7.76
N ARG A 818 4.37 -24.60 8.76
CA ARG A 818 4.81 -24.61 10.16
C ARG A 818 3.66 -25.11 11.05
N PRO A 819 3.71 -26.35 11.55
CA PRO A 819 2.64 -26.89 12.39
C PRO A 819 2.35 -26.04 13.63
N ALA A 820 3.38 -25.46 14.24
CA ALA A 820 3.30 -24.69 15.48
C ALA A 820 2.69 -23.28 15.36
N VAL A 821 2.46 -22.78 14.13
CA VAL A 821 1.84 -21.46 13.90
C VAL A 821 0.32 -21.65 13.95
N ASN A 822 -0.43 -20.79 14.64
CA ASN A 822 -1.90 -20.89 14.66
C ASN A 822 -2.58 -20.18 13.48
N LEU A 823 -1.90 -19.18 12.92
CA LEU A 823 -2.27 -18.47 11.70
C LEU A 823 -1.88 -19.27 10.45
N ARG A 824 -2.71 -19.22 9.41
CA ARG A 824 -2.43 -19.82 8.09
C ARG A 824 -2.36 -18.72 7.06
N MET A 825 -1.55 -18.92 6.02
CA MET A 825 -1.56 -18.02 4.87
C MET A 825 -2.98 -18.08 4.26
N PRO A 826 -3.68 -16.94 4.14
CA PRO A 826 -5.02 -16.93 3.58
C PRO A 826 -5.02 -17.33 2.10
N ARG A 827 -6.12 -17.91 1.62
CA ARG A 827 -6.32 -18.08 0.17
C ARG A 827 -6.87 -16.79 -0.41
N PHE A 828 -6.07 -16.16 -1.27
CA PHE A 828 -6.48 -14.98 -2.03
C PHE A 828 -7.04 -15.38 -3.39
N HIS A 829 -7.95 -14.57 -3.91
CA HIS A 829 -8.55 -14.76 -5.22
C HIS A 829 -7.71 -14.05 -6.27
N PHE A 830 -6.56 -14.65 -6.61
CA PHE A 830 -5.73 -14.20 -7.72
C PHE A 830 -6.45 -14.42 -9.05
N GLY A 831 -6.66 -13.35 -9.82
CA GLY A 831 -7.01 -13.37 -11.24
C GLY A 831 -8.07 -14.35 -11.77
N LYS A 832 -9.28 -14.43 -11.18
CA LYS A 832 -10.44 -15.05 -11.89
C LYS A 832 -11.09 -14.08 -12.88
N THR A 833 -10.33 -13.72 -13.90
CA THR A 833 -10.84 -13.43 -15.25
C THR A 833 -10.24 -14.49 -16.17
N ASP A 834 -11.02 -14.97 -17.14
CA ASP A 834 -10.70 -16.12 -18.00
C ASP A 834 -9.24 -16.11 -18.48
N GLY A 835 -8.43 -17.06 -17.97
CA GLY A 835 -7.07 -17.34 -18.45
C GLY A 835 -5.88 -16.72 -17.69
N LEU A 836 -6.08 -15.86 -16.68
CA LEU A 836 -4.97 -15.07 -16.07
C LEU A 836 -4.50 -15.53 -14.67
N ALA A 837 -5.02 -16.64 -14.15
CA ALA A 837 -4.71 -17.17 -12.81
C ALA A 837 -3.23 -17.54 -12.57
N SER A 838 -2.36 -17.49 -13.58
CA SER A 838 -0.92 -17.76 -13.47
C SER A 838 -0.03 -16.51 -13.36
N SER A 839 -0.54 -15.31 -13.63
CA SER A 839 0.31 -14.10 -13.75
C SER A 839 0.54 -13.36 -12.44
N GLU A 840 -0.47 -13.20 -11.58
CA GLU A 840 -0.32 -12.40 -10.33
C GLU A 840 0.56 -13.12 -9.29
N THR A 841 0.36 -14.43 -9.07
CA THR A 841 1.19 -15.20 -8.13
C THR A 841 2.63 -15.34 -8.61
N SER A 842 2.84 -15.52 -9.91
CA SER A 842 4.17 -15.47 -10.52
C SER A 842 4.78 -14.07 -10.44
N GLY A 843 3.97 -13.01 -10.59
CA GLY A 843 4.40 -11.62 -10.43
C GLY A 843 4.92 -11.33 -9.02
N LEU A 844 4.21 -11.82 -7.98
CA LEU A 844 4.68 -11.74 -6.59
C LEU A 844 5.95 -12.56 -6.35
N ALA A 845 6.04 -13.76 -6.90
CA ALA A 845 7.24 -14.59 -6.78
C ALA A 845 8.46 -13.95 -7.45
N ASN A 846 8.28 -13.43 -8.67
CA ASN A 846 9.30 -12.70 -9.40
C ASN A 846 9.70 -11.42 -8.70
N TYR A 847 8.77 -10.71 -8.06
CA TYR A 847 9.06 -9.52 -7.26
C TYR A 847 10.06 -9.80 -6.15
N PHE A 848 9.83 -10.84 -5.34
CA PHE A 848 10.73 -11.16 -4.24
C PHE A 848 12.12 -11.56 -4.77
N ALA A 849 12.16 -12.39 -5.83
CA ALA A 849 13.41 -12.76 -6.48
C ALA A 849 14.17 -11.55 -7.04
N ALA A 850 13.49 -10.68 -7.78
CA ALA A 850 14.04 -9.47 -8.37
C ALA A 850 14.56 -8.49 -7.30
N ARG A 851 13.77 -8.25 -6.25
CA ARG A 851 14.12 -7.38 -5.12
C ARG A 851 15.41 -7.83 -4.45
N ASP A 852 15.62 -9.13 -4.33
CA ASP A 852 16.81 -9.69 -3.68
C ASP A 852 17.96 -10.03 -4.65
N GLY A 853 17.83 -9.70 -5.94
CA GLY A 853 18.84 -10.00 -6.96
C GLY A 853 19.04 -11.49 -7.24
N ALA A 854 18.02 -12.31 -6.99
CA ALA A 854 18.03 -13.75 -7.27
C ALA A 854 17.50 -14.05 -8.67
N GLU A 855 17.91 -15.17 -9.29
CA GLU A 855 17.48 -15.56 -10.64
C GLU A 855 15.97 -15.87 -10.72
N PHE A 856 15.30 -15.44 -11.80
CA PHE A 856 13.87 -15.62 -12.05
C PHE A 856 13.57 -15.53 -13.57
N PRO A 857 12.43 -16.05 -14.08
CA PRO A 857 11.39 -16.80 -13.36
C PRO A 857 11.77 -18.27 -13.06
N TYR A 858 12.82 -18.79 -13.71
CA TYR A 858 13.34 -20.14 -13.50
C TYR A 858 14.81 -20.07 -13.09
N GLN A 859 15.29 -21.09 -12.38
CA GLN A 859 16.70 -21.27 -12.02
C GLN A 859 17.07 -22.75 -12.17
N PRO A 860 18.25 -23.09 -12.70
CA PRO A 860 18.78 -24.43 -12.60
C PRO A 860 19.21 -24.74 -11.16
N ILE A 861 19.14 -26.01 -10.76
CA ILE A 861 19.68 -26.48 -9.49
C ILE A 861 20.79 -27.46 -9.83
N VAL A 862 22.01 -26.93 -9.95
CA VAL A 862 23.21 -27.69 -10.36
C VAL A 862 23.42 -28.90 -9.45
N GLU A 863 23.08 -28.81 -8.17
CA GLU A 863 23.19 -29.89 -7.19
C GLU A 863 22.28 -31.10 -7.47
N ARG A 864 21.34 -30.98 -8.42
CA ARG A 864 20.48 -32.08 -8.88
C ARG A 864 20.96 -32.70 -10.20
N GLU A 865 21.93 -32.08 -10.86
CA GLU A 865 22.45 -32.58 -12.12
C GLU A 865 23.30 -33.84 -11.89
N GLN A 866 23.14 -34.84 -12.77
CA GLN A 866 23.86 -36.10 -12.65
C GLN A 866 25.38 -35.91 -12.77
N SER A 867 25.84 -34.96 -13.58
CA SER A 867 27.25 -34.58 -13.72
C SER A 867 27.85 -34.10 -12.39
N TYR A 868 27.17 -33.16 -11.73
CA TYR A 868 27.56 -32.65 -10.42
C TYR A 868 27.64 -33.78 -9.38
N LEU A 869 26.59 -34.62 -9.31
CA LEU A 869 26.54 -35.73 -8.37
C LEU A 869 27.63 -36.78 -8.64
N ALA A 870 27.90 -37.09 -9.91
CA ALA A 870 28.97 -38.01 -10.29
C ALA A 870 30.36 -37.48 -9.87
N ASP A 871 30.60 -36.18 -9.98
CA ASP A 871 31.85 -35.58 -9.54
C ASP A 871 32.00 -35.55 -8.02
N LYS A 872 30.89 -35.38 -7.28
CA LYS A 872 30.89 -35.52 -5.82
C LYS A 872 31.14 -36.96 -5.38
N GLU A 873 30.54 -37.93 -6.06
CA GLU A 873 30.72 -39.36 -5.78
C GLU A 873 32.18 -39.81 -6.00
N LYS A 874 32.90 -39.21 -6.97
CA LYS A 874 34.35 -39.43 -7.14
C LYS A 874 35.18 -38.91 -5.97
N GLN A 875 34.73 -37.83 -5.32
CA GLN A 875 35.44 -37.20 -4.19
C GLN A 875 35.16 -37.94 -2.88
N HIS A 876 33.92 -38.41 -2.70
CA HIS A 876 33.51 -39.20 -1.55
C HIS A 876 32.49 -40.25 -1.99
N ARG A 877 32.84 -41.53 -1.80
CA ARG A 877 31.95 -42.65 -2.15
C ARG A 877 30.74 -42.66 -1.21
N ASP A 878 29.56 -42.83 -1.79
CA ASP A 878 28.25 -42.70 -1.15
C ASP A 878 28.01 -41.29 -0.60
N TYR A 879 28.30 -40.26 -1.41
CA TYR A 879 28.27 -38.85 -0.97
C TYR A 879 26.90 -38.42 -0.42
N LEU A 880 25.82 -38.78 -1.14
CA LEU A 880 24.46 -38.47 -0.68
C LEU A 880 24.06 -39.32 0.54
N GLY A 881 24.56 -40.56 0.66
CA GLY A 881 24.40 -41.40 1.84
C GLY A 881 25.15 -40.86 3.06
N ALA A 882 26.31 -40.22 2.86
CA ALA A 882 27.03 -39.51 3.92
C ALA A 882 26.20 -38.35 4.47
N GLY A 883 25.58 -37.53 3.61
CA GLY A 883 24.62 -36.50 4.01
C GLY A 883 23.39 -37.07 4.73
N TRP A 884 22.88 -38.23 4.29
CA TRP A 884 21.79 -38.95 4.96
C TRP A 884 22.17 -39.39 6.39
N GLN A 885 23.38 -39.93 6.57
CA GLN A 885 23.88 -40.34 7.89
C GLN A 885 24.04 -39.13 8.83
N LEU A 886 24.59 -38.02 8.35
CA LEU A 886 24.72 -36.78 9.12
C LEU A 886 23.36 -36.26 9.63
N MET A 887 22.31 -36.41 8.83
CA MET A 887 20.96 -36.03 9.24
C MET A 887 20.31 -37.04 10.21
N THR A 888 20.44 -38.34 9.94
CA THR A 888 19.70 -39.40 10.66
C THR A 888 20.36 -39.87 11.94
N ARG A 889 21.69 -39.75 12.06
CA ARG A 889 22.46 -40.07 13.26
C ARG A 889 22.86 -38.84 14.08
N GLY A 890 22.67 -37.65 13.51
CA GLY A 890 22.90 -36.36 14.17
C GLY A 890 21.65 -35.80 14.87
N ALA A 891 21.73 -34.54 15.28
CA ALA A 891 20.66 -33.85 16.03
C ALA A 891 19.39 -33.55 15.20
N CYS A 892 19.43 -33.71 13.87
CA CYS A 892 18.31 -33.31 13.00
C CYS A 892 17.03 -34.13 13.29
N VAL A 893 17.15 -35.44 13.57
CA VAL A 893 16.01 -36.32 13.91
C VAL A 893 15.37 -36.04 15.26
N GLN A 894 15.98 -35.20 16.11
CA GLN A 894 15.35 -34.79 17.36
C GLN A 894 14.13 -33.90 17.09
N CYS A 895 14.17 -33.13 16.00
CA CYS A 895 13.12 -32.15 15.65
C CYS A 895 12.44 -32.45 14.32
N HIS A 896 13.12 -33.06 13.33
CA HIS A 896 12.59 -33.27 11.99
C HIS A 896 12.24 -34.74 11.71
N ALA A 897 11.17 -34.97 10.95
CA ALA A 897 10.90 -36.27 10.35
C ALA A 897 11.82 -36.49 9.14
N ILE A 898 12.50 -37.64 9.09
CA ILE A 898 13.49 -37.98 8.05
C ILE A 898 13.28 -39.43 7.60
N GLY A 899 12.78 -39.65 6.39
CA GLY A 899 12.40 -40.98 5.90
C GLY A 899 11.45 -41.70 6.85
N GLN A 900 11.92 -42.83 7.40
CA GLN A 900 11.21 -43.64 8.40
C GLN A 900 11.39 -43.15 9.85
N TYR A 901 12.31 -42.21 10.10
CA TYR A 901 12.59 -41.68 11.43
C TYR A 901 11.58 -40.60 11.81
N LYS A 902 10.91 -40.77 12.95
CA LYS A 902 10.02 -39.78 13.55
C LYS A 902 10.81 -38.87 14.51
N PRO A 903 10.37 -37.61 14.70
CA PRO A 903 10.94 -36.74 15.72
C PRO A 903 10.94 -37.40 17.10
N THR A 904 12.08 -37.40 17.79
CA THR A 904 12.22 -38.04 19.11
C THR A 904 12.08 -37.08 20.29
N GLY A 905 11.84 -35.79 20.03
CA GLY A 905 11.84 -34.71 21.04
C GLY A 905 10.62 -34.59 21.96
N GLY A 906 9.52 -35.32 21.72
CA GLY A 906 8.28 -35.21 22.51
C GLY A 906 7.50 -33.90 22.29
N ASP A 907 6.36 -33.73 22.97
CA ASP A 907 5.38 -32.64 22.75
C ASP A 907 5.90 -31.22 23.11
N GLN A 908 7.01 -31.12 23.84
CA GLN A 908 7.65 -29.86 24.25
C GLN A 908 8.64 -29.31 23.20
N VAL A 909 9.01 -30.11 22.19
CA VAL A 909 9.94 -29.70 21.14
C VAL A 909 9.15 -29.12 19.97
N VAL A 910 9.54 -27.93 19.50
CA VAL A 910 8.99 -27.35 18.26
C VAL A 910 9.31 -28.32 17.13
N ASN A 911 8.33 -29.12 16.71
CA ASN A 911 8.48 -30.01 15.58
C ASN A 911 8.93 -29.21 14.35
N GLY A 912 10.10 -29.57 13.84
CA GLY A 912 10.66 -28.99 12.63
C GLY A 912 9.79 -29.30 11.42
N PRO A 913 9.84 -28.46 10.37
CA PRO A 913 9.11 -28.72 9.13
C PRO A 913 9.55 -30.03 8.46
N ASP A 914 8.66 -30.58 7.64
CA ASP A 914 8.91 -31.76 6.82
C ASP A 914 10.02 -31.52 5.80
N LEU A 915 11.09 -32.31 5.87
CA LEU A 915 12.26 -32.15 5.03
C LEU A 915 12.04 -32.57 3.57
N ARG A 916 10.96 -33.33 3.26
CA ARG A 916 10.60 -33.70 1.87
C ARG A 916 10.41 -32.50 0.97
N GLN A 917 9.95 -31.38 1.54
CA GLN A 917 9.62 -30.17 0.79
C GLN A 917 10.84 -29.28 0.54
N VAL A 918 11.99 -29.56 1.16
CA VAL A 918 13.17 -28.68 1.12
C VAL A 918 13.67 -28.48 -0.30
N GLY A 919 13.82 -29.58 -1.05
CA GLY A 919 14.37 -29.53 -2.41
C GLY A 919 13.51 -28.73 -3.40
N ALA A 920 12.18 -28.78 -3.25
CA ALA A 920 11.28 -28.00 -4.10
C ALA A 920 11.21 -26.53 -3.67
N ARG A 921 11.39 -26.26 -2.38
CA ARG A 921 11.12 -24.95 -1.78
C ARG A 921 12.30 -24.00 -1.80
N PHE A 922 13.47 -24.44 -1.35
CA PHE A 922 14.57 -23.54 -1.03
C PHE A 922 15.61 -23.47 -2.13
N ARG A 923 16.29 -22.33 -2.26
CA ARG A 923 17.46 -22.19 -3.13
C ARG A 923 18.69 -22.83 -2.48
N SER A 924 19.60 -23.37 -3.28
CA SER A 924 20.83 -24.02 -2.80
C SER A 924 21.69 -23.08 -1.93
N GLY A 925 21.93 -21.86 -2.40
CA GLY A 925 22.74 -20.87 -1.66
C GLY A 925 22.17 -20.55 -0.28
N TYR A 926 20.86 -20.29 -0.20
CA TYR A 926 20.19 -20.07 1.09
C TYR A 926 20.31 -21.28 2.02
N LEU A 927 20.14 -22.51 1.50
CA LEU A 927 20.28 -23.72 2.32
C LEU A 927 21.69 -23.87 2.89
N THR A 928 22.72 -23.54 2.12
CA THR A 928 24.10 -23.53 2.62
C THR A 928 24.26 -22.58 3.80
N GLU A 929 23.80 -21.33 3.67
CA GLU A 929 23.89 -20.33 4.75
C GLU A 929 23.04 -20.71 5.97
N TRP A 930 21.83 -21.23 5.74
CA TRP A 930 20.92 -21.66 6.79
C TRP A 930 21.46 -22.82 7.62
N LEU A 931 22.05 -23.83 6.97
CA LEU A 931 22.67 -24.97 7.65
C LEU A 931 23.97 -24.58 8.38
N ALA A 932 24.68 -23.58 7.88
CA ALA A 932 25.92 -23.09 8.49
C ALA A 932 25.65 -22.31 9.79
N ASN A 933 24.70 -21.37 9.77
CA ASN A 933 24.24 -20.67 10.97
C ASN A 933 22.84 -20.07 10.73
N PRO A 934 21.76 -20.72 11.20
CA PRO A 934 20.39 -20.28 10.92
C PRO A 934 20.05 -18.94 11.61
N ARG A 935 20.70 -18.61 12.74
CA ARG A 935 20.48 -17.35 13.48
C ARG A 935 21.00 -16.13 12.71
N ARG A 936 21.93 -16.31 11.78
CA ARG A 936 22.40 -15.24 10.87
C ARG A 936 21.36 -14.86 9.81
N LEU A 937 20.36 -15.70 9.60
CA LEU A 937 19.29 -15.45 8.63
C LEU A 937 17.99 -15.09 9.32
N LEU A 938 17.62 -15.82 10.38
CA LEU A 938 16.45 -15.57 11.22
C LEU A 938 16.90 -15.62 12.69
N PRO A 939 17.25 -14.47 13.28
CA PRO A 939 17.81 -14.42 14.64
C PRO A 939 16.96 -15.10 15.73
N TYR A 940 15.63 -15.09 15.60
CA TYR A 940 14.71 -15.72 16.55
C TYR A 940 14.53 -17.24 16.35
N THR A 941 15.19 -17.87 15.37
CA THR A 941 15.01 -19.30 15.07
C THR A 941 15.41 -20.20 16.25
N ALA A 942 14.59 -21.21 16.52
CA ALA A 942 14.90 -22.26 17.49
C ALA A 942 15.88 -23.31 16.97
N MET A 943 16.19 -23.30 15.66
CA MET A 943 17.14 -24.26 15.07
C MET A 943 18.57 -23.95 15.55
N PRO A 944 19.27 -24.92 16.17
CA PRO A 944 20.65 -24.74 16.57
C PRO A 944 21.61 -24.83 15.38
N GLN A 945 22.85 -24.36 15.58
CA GLN A 945 23.95 -24.60 14.66
C GLN A 945 24.44 -26.05 14.83
N ASN A 946 23.94 -26.96 13.98
CA ASN A 946 24.19 -28.40 14.12
C ASN A 946 25.59 -28.85 13.67
N VAL A 947 26.27 -28.05 12.84
CA VAL A 947 27.63 -28.35 12.35
C VAL A 947 28.52 -27.15 12.71
N PRO A 948 29.21 -27.17 13.86
CA PRO A 948 30.09 -26.06 14.25
C PRO A 948 31.35 -26.01 13.35
N PRO A 949 31.88 -24.81 13.04
CA PRO A 949 33.11 -24.67 12.24
C PRO A 949 34.37 -25.11 12.99
N HIS A 950 34.37 -24.96 14.32
CA HIS A 950 35.47 -25.30 15.21
C HIS A 950 34.90 -26.05 16.44
N GLY A 951 34.81 -27.38 16.35
CA GLY A 951 34.24 -28.23 17.39
C GLY A 951 34.29 -29.72 17.00
N PRO A 952 33.99 -30.64 17.93
CA PRO A 952 33.94 -32.07 17.60
C PRO A 952 32.88 -32.32 16.51
N PRO A 953 33.14 -33.26 15.58
CA PRO A 953 32.19 -33.57 14.52
C PRO A 953 30.84 -34.05 15.10
N PRO A 954 29.71 -33.82 14.41
CA PRO A 954 28.42 -34.31 14.83
C PRO A 954 28.45 -35.82 15.09
N PRO A 955 27.69 -36.33 16.08
CA PRO A 955 27.57 -37.76 16.30
C PRO A 955 27.20 -38.52 15.01
N GLY A 956 27.99 -39.53 14.66
CA GLY A 956 27.76 -40.31 13.44
C GLY A 956 28.29 -39.68 12.14
N ALA A 957 29.17 -38.67 12.21
CA ALA A 957 29.87 -38.14 11.04
C ALA A 957 30.62 -39.26 10.25
N PRO A 958 30.40 -39.39 8.93
CA PRO A 958 31.07 -40.40 8.12
C PRO A 958 32.58 -40.17 8.00
N LYS A 959 33.33 -41.25 7.79
CA LYS A 959 34.78 -41.17 7.58
C LYS A 959 35.13 -40.28 6.38
N GLY A 960 36.10 -39.40 6.56
CA GLY A 960 36.57 -38.41 5.58
C GLY A 960 35.90 -37.03 5.68
N PHE A 961 34.91 -36.88 6.57
CA PHE A 961 34.22 -35.61 6.83
C PHE A 961 34.59 -34.96 8.17
N GLU A 962 35.23 -35.68 9.10
CA GLU A 962 35.36 -35.32 10.52
C GLU A 962 35.93 -33.90 10.76
N ASP A 963 36.89 -33.47 9.95
CA ASP A 963 37.52 -32.14 10.06
C ASP A 963 37.11 -31.19 8.92
N LYS A 964 35.98 -31.47 8.24
CA LYS A 964 35.50 -30.72 7.06
C LYS A 964 34.05 -30.24 7.25
N PRO A 965 33.79 -29.33 8.21
CA PRO A 965 32.43 -28.92 8.56
C PRO A 965 31.66 -28.28 7.38
N LEU A 966 32.32 -27.47 6.55
CA LEU A 966 31.68 -26.92 5.35
C LEU A 966 31.34 -28.00 4.31
N ALA A 967 32.14 -29.06 4.21
CA ALA A 967 31.82 -30.19 3.34
C ALA A 967 30.62 -30.98 3.88
N MET A 968 30.51 -31.15 5.21
CA MET A 968 29.33 -31.76 5.83
C MET A 968 28.06 -30.95 5.52
N ILE A 969 28.11 -29.62 5.64
CA ILE A 969 26.99 -28.73 5.30
C ILE A 969 26.56 -28.93 3.84
N LYS A 970 27.53 -28.96 2.91
CA LYS A 970 27.26 -29.19 1.48
C LYS A 970 26.68 -30.58 1.22
N ALA A 971 27.16 -31.62 1.90
CA ALA A 971 26.60 -32.97 1.80
C ALA A 971 25.15 -33.02 2.30
N ILE A 972 24.86 -32.43 3.46
CA ILE A 972 23.48 -32.33 3.99
C ILE A 972 22.58 -31.58 3.00
N ARG A 973 23.02 -30.43 2.49
CA ARG A 973 22.28 -29.64 1.50
C ARG A 973 21.98 -30.46 0.24
N ASP A 974 22.98 -31.10 -0.34
CA ASP A 974 22.83 -31.83 -1.61
C ASP A 974 21.89 -33.03 -1.42
N THR A 975 21.97 -33.72 -0.27
CA THR A 975 21.02 -34.75 0.12
C THR A 975 19.60 -34.20 0.27
N LEU A 976 19.41 -33.04 0.89
CA LEU A 976 18.08 -32.39 1.01
C LEU A 976 17.51 -31.95 -0.33
N LEU A 977 18.35 -31.47 -1.26
CA LEU A 977 17.93 -31.10 -2.61
C LEU A 977 17.52 -32.33 -3.44
N ASN A 978 18.09 -33.51 -3.14
CA ASN A 978 17.83 -34.80 -3.80
C ASN A 978 17.03 -35.78 -2.91
N TYR A 979 16.30 -35.27 -1.92
CA TYR A 979 15.76 -36.06 -0.81
C TYR A 979 14.94 -37.28 -1.24
N VAL A 980 14.04 -37.13 -2.22
CA VAL A 980 13.17 -38.22 -2.70
C VAL A 980 14.00 -39.38 -3.24
N ASN A 981 14.96 -39.09 -4.13
CA ASN A 981 15.84 -40.08 -4.73
C ASN A 981 16.66 -40.81 -3.66
N VAL A 982 17.14 -40.09 -2.65
CA VAL A 982 17.93 -40.67 -1.55
C VAL A 982 17.07 -41.57 -0.67
N VAL A 983 15.85 -41.17 -0.32
CA VAL A 983 14.91 -42.02 0.45
C VAL A 983 14.64 -43.33 -0.29
N GLU A 984 14.36 -43.28 -1.59
CA GLU A 984 14.14 -44.48 -2.41
C GLU A 984 15.35 -45.41 -2.41
N GLN A 985 16.57 -44.85 -2.54
CA GLN A 985 17.82 -45.63 -2.47
C GLN A 985 18.00 -46.29 -1.10
N GLN A 986 17.70 -45.58 0.00
CA GLN A 986 17.81 -46.13 1.35
C GLN A 986 16.79 -47.24 1.61
N LEU A 987 15.53 -47.05 1.20
CA LEU A 987 14.48 -48.07 1.31
C LEU A 987 14.81 -49.32 0.48
N ALA A 988 15.35 -49.16 -0.73
CA ALA A 988 15.80 -50.28 -1.56
C ALA A 988 16.99 -51.03 -0.94
N SER A 989 17.95 -50.32 -0.36
CA SER A 989 19.08 -50.90 0.39
C SER A 989 18.59 -51.69 1.61
N ASP A 990 17.63 -51.17 2.37
CA ASP A 990 17.09 -51.84 3.56
C ASP A 990 16.27 -53.08 3.19
N ALA A 991 15.51 -53.04 2.08
CA ALA A 991 14.81 -54.20 1.53
C ALA A 991 15.77 -55.31 1.08
N SER A 992 16.95 -54.95 0.57
CA SER A 992 17.99 -55.91 0.15
C SER A 992 18.74 -56.58 1.30
N LYS A 993 18.69 -56.02 2.52
CA LYS A 993 19.40 -56.52 3.71
C LYS A 993 18.62 -57.52 4.57
N GLY A 994 17.41 -57.92 4.15
CA GLY A 994 16.68 -59.08 4.67
C GLY A 994 16.68 -59.24 6.20
N THR A 995 15.86 -58.47 6.91
CA THR A 995 15.50 -58.79 8.31
C THR A 995 13.99 -59.03 8.40
N PRO A 996 13.50 -60.18 8.88
CA PRO A 996 12.06 -60.42 9.00
C PRO A 996 11.46 -59.46 10.02
N ALA A 997 10.42 -58.73 9.63
CA ALA A 997 9.64 -57.91 10.53
C ALA A 997 9.03 -58.79 11.64
N LYS A 998 9.52 -58.67 12.88
CA LYS A 998 8.73 -59.05 14.06
C LYS A 998 7.60 -58.04 14.19
N LEU A 999 6.44 -58.39 13.63
CA LEU A 999 5.16 -57.79 13.97
C LEU A 999 4.87 -58.05 15.46
N SER A 1000 5.21 -57.10 16.33
CA SER A 1000 4.57 -57.03 17.64
C SER A 1000 3.16 -56.46 17.44
N ARG A 1001 2.15 -57.33 17.59
CA ARG A 1001 0.77 -56.90 17.84
C ARG A 1001 0.78 -55.99 19.08
N ALA A 1002 0.51 -54.70 18.88
CA ALA A 1002 -0.02 -53.84 19.93
C ALA A 1002 -1.51 -53.63 19.65
N SER A 1003 -2.29 -53.83 20.69
CA SER A 1003 -3.73 -53.83 20.78
C SER A 1003 -4.37 -52.51 20.34
N SER A 1004 -5.54 -52.63 19.73
CA SER A 1004 -6.56 -51.59 19.63
C SER A 1004 -7.03 -51.14 21.01
N SER A 1005 -6.79 -49.88 21.37
CA SER A 1005 -7.65 -49.06 22.25
C SER A 1005 -7.10 -47.63 22.32
N ASP A 1006 -7.98 -46.68 21.98
CA ASP A 1006 -7.92 -45.22 22.08
C ASP A 1006 -7.08 -44.42 21.07
#